data_AF-A0AAJ6AD24-F1
#
_entry.id   AF-A0AAJ6AD24-F1
#
_cell.length_a   1.000
_cell.length_b   1.000
_cell.length_c   1.000
_cell.angle_alpha   90.00
_cell.angle_beta   90.00
_cell.angle_gamma   90.00
#
_symmetry.space_group_name_H-M   'P 1'
#
loop_
_entity.id
_entity.type
_entity.pdbx_description
1 polymer ?
#
loop_
_entity_poly.entity_id
_entity_poly.type
_entity_poly.pdbx_seq_one_letter_code
_entity_poly.pdbx_strand_id
1 'polypeptide(L)'
;MEFFLGAFEKEWESRRAALLHERSLGRGKADAEEERRRRRGGGASALSPVRGFRGNSDRRTGTLARATERDDEPSMRSRFAALASGSQPAVVKMASFGGGGRLGAMITYVSRNGGVVVENERGEQLRGRDELSGVRGEWDHLMKNRAESRDIATFTVEVNGAFREGGNDHEHSLALLKRGLGDRSLAYAVRPGREGTSHTIEGVAVLRDSNGERLTADKKASEIVQDRFDGGAERGETAAFRFTGYGNGTDYGTSRLRDLVERHGGAVYDEKGKAISDEKQAGELVQQEWRNQLHSRKPRDVMHLVLSARAGTDSEAFHAAARDFLAEEFTGYRYVFSLHDPSRDPKAEEAGGKRPHVHVHAVIAMRSDMGDRIETTIPTFRRWRATIAEKALAHGINMEMTDRRERGSAAAYGRNQVRPTSRLGRTEHEGTSESAQRRYDAKRSDHRSFARTEISRNYTDIAKREWEVLASQDSDERSASFAKEQVSRLELARSEDSPNVIVASEAEKSLSQFETYLVTLQKIVFPDERISQMNRSEFEAYEKRVEMALFQAERVMPPEQKTSFEEIAAAAREHVDVRRELMEQAEQSEARSERVDEDRGPAGDEANQRWDEAVARHGLRTVEAANQLMLEVEHFREAIELADVGEVNNDKETLQASLNLELARAGELGAAGNRLIREIAEVDEELRTAIENAERARQQRGEKGKGPEGAAAGVQVRADNEDRSGREEAPDRDDGDQPQEPSASPASQRLVEGTVDRNAGDTRRTDPVQQHVRRLEQLQREADERRERDQNDRER
;
A
#
# COMPACT_ATOMS: atom_id res chain seq x y z
N MET A 1 -0.68 9.80 35.69
CA MET A 1 -0.59 10.16 34.26
C MET A 1 -1.96 10.67 33.85
N GLU A 2 -2.14 11.98 33.77
CA GLU A 2 -3.40 12.66 33.40
C GLU A 2 -3.45 12.94 31.88
N PHE A 3 -3.04 11.98 31.06
CA PHE A 3 -2.76 12.23 29.64
C PHE A 3 -3.83 11.56 28.77
N PHE A 4 -4.93 12.24 28.47
CA PHE A 4 -5.63 12.12 27.17
C PHE A 4 -6.80 13.12 27.04
N LEU A 5 -7.46 13.50 28.13
CA LEU A 5 -8.70 14.30 28.08
C LEU A 5 -8.45 15.79 27.76
N GLY A 6 -7.56 16.46 28.50
CA GLY A 6 -7.25 17.89 28.25
C GLY A 6 -6.50 18.18 26.94
N ALA A 7 -5.95 17.15 26.28
CA ALA A 7 -5.34 17.28 24.95
C ALA A 7 -6.41 17.31 23.85
N PHE A 8 -7.46 16.52 23.99
CA PHE A 8 -8.61 16.51 23.09
C PHE A 8 -9.31 17.88 23.10
N GLU A 9 -9.54 18.47 24.27
CA GLU A 9 -10.15 19.80 24.42
C GLU A 9 -9.37 20.90 23.70
N LYS A 10 -8.04 20.98 23.91
CA LYS A 10 -7.19 22.01 23.28
C LYS A 10 -7.10 21.87 21.76
N GLU A 11 -6.98 20.64 21.27
CA GLU A 11 -6.95 20.36 19.83
C GLU A 11 -8.30 20.71 19.19
N TRP A 12 -9.40 20.38 19.89
CA TRP A 12 -10.74 20.72 19.48
C TRP A 12 -10.98 22.24 19.45
N GLU A 13 -10.59 22.98 20.49
CA GLU A 13 -10.74 24.44 20.54
C GLU A 13 -10.01 25.11 19.38
N SER A 14 -8.81 24.62 19.05
CA SER A 14 -8.00 25.11 17.93
C SER A 14 -8.69 24.85 16.58
N ARG A 15 -9.26 23.65 16.38
CA ARG A 15 -9.98 23.27 15.15
C ARG A 15 -11.32 23.99 15.02
N ARG A 16 -12.05 24.17 16.12
CA ARG A 16 -13.27 24.98 16.17
C ARG A 16 -12.98 26.43 15.81
N ALA A 17 -11.92 27.01 16.35
CA ALA A 17 -11.51 28.37 16.00
C ALA A 17 -11.18 28.49 14.50
N ALA A 18 -10.52 27.48 13.92
CA ALA A 18 -10.25 27.44 12.48
C ALA A 18 -11.53 27.32 11.63
N LEU A 19 -12.50 26.48 12.03
CA LEU A 19 -13.78 26.34 11.33
C LEU A 19 -14.68 27.57 11.46
N LEU A 20 -14.70 28.21 12.63
CA LEU A 20 -15.40 29.47 12.83
C LEU A 20 -14.75 30.61 12.04
N HIS A 21 -13.43 30.59 11.89
CA HIS A 21 -12.69 31.50 11.02
C HIS A 21 -12.95 31.23 9.54
N GLU A 22 -13.06 29.96 9.12
CA GLU A 22 -13.47 29.59 7.76
C GLU A 22 -14.89 30.07 7.45
N ARG A 23 -15.81 29.88 8.42
CA ARG A 23 -17.18 30.43 8.38
C ARG A 23 -17.19 31.96 8.26
N SER A 24 -16.30 32.67 8.96
CA SER A 24 -16.25 34.14 8.88
C SER A 24 -15.66 34.65 7.56
N LEU A 25 -14.90 33.82 6.84
CA LEU A 25 -14.24 34.20 5.59
C LEU A 25 -15.07 33.98 4.33
N GLY A 26 -16.19 33.24 4.38
CA GLY A 26 -17.14 33.10 3.26
C GLY A 26 -16.54 32.68 1.91
N ARG A 27 -15.35 32.05 1.90
CA ARG A 27 -14.60 31.71 0.69
C ARG A 27 -14.79 30.23 0.34
N GLY A 28 -15.64 29.97 -0.65
CA GLY A 28 -15.85 28.63 -1.19
C GLY A 28 -16.26 28.66 -2.66
N LYS A 29 -15.47 29.26 -3.54
CA LYS A 29 -15.78 29.27 -4.99
C LYS A 29 -14.66 28.93 -5.98
N ALA A 30 -13.45 28.55 -5.56
CA ALA A 30 -12.37 28.29 -6.53
C ALA A 30 -11.87 26.83 -6.62
N ASP A 31 -11.98 26.02 -5.56
CA ASP A 31 -11.20 24.76 -5.52
C ASP A 31 -12.01 23.47 -5.76
N ALA A 32 -13.31 23.54 -6.00
CA ALA A 32 -14.18 22.35 -6.13
C ALA A 32 -14.55 21.98 -7.58
N GLU A 33 -14.33 22.89 -8.54
CA GLU A 33 -14.86 22.75 -9.89
C GLU A 33 -13.97 21.91 -10.83
N GLU A 34 -12.66 21.85 -10.55
CA GLU A 34 -11.70 21.09 -11.37
C GLU A 34 -11.70 19.58 -11.05
N GLU A 35 -12.12 19.17 -9.85
CA GLU A 35 -12.16 17.76 -9.44
C GLU A 35 -13.45 17.03 -9.89
N ARG A 36 -14.55 17.77 -10.12
CA ARG A 36 -15.82 17.21 -10.63
C ARG A 36 -15.74 16.77 -12.11
N ARG A 37 -14.84 17.33 -12.91
CA ARG A 37 -14.67 16.95 -14.35
C ARG A 37 -13.98 15.60 -14.57
N ARG A 38 -13.25 15.05 -13.60
CA ARG A 38 -12.51 13.78 -13.77
C ARG A 38 -13.27 12.51 -13.35
N ARG A 39 -14.48 12.62 -12.78
CA ARG A 39 -15.22 11.48 -12.20
C ARG A 39 -16.52 11.09 -12.91
N ARG A 40 -16.95 11.78 -13.98
CA ARG A 40 -18.11 11.36 -14.78
C ARG A 40 -17.67 10.48 -15.96
N GLY A 41 -17.62 9.18 -15.70
CA GLY A 41 -17.52 8.13 -16.73
C GLY A 41 -17.86 6.78 -16.12
N GLY A 42 -19.12 6.35 -16.29
CA GLY A 42 -19.58 4.99 -15.94
C GLY A 42 -20.80 4.95 -15.03
N GLY A 43 -21.97 5.31 -15.57
CA GLY A 43 -23.26 5.08 -14.93
C GLY A 43 -23.87 3.72 -15.29
N ALA A 44 -24.66 3.17 -14.37
CA ALA A 44 -25.80 2.32 -14.70
C ALA A 44 -26.94 2.58 -13.70
N SER A 45 -28.05 3.08 -14.24
CA SER A 45 -29.38 3.34 -13.67
C SER A 45 -29.92 2.22 -12.78
N ALA A 46 -30.47 2.51 -11.59
CA ALA A 46 -31.79 3.07 -11.27
C ALA A 46 -32.95 2.07 -11.42
N LEU A 47 -33.64 1.78 -10.30
CA LEU A 47 -35.10 1.62 -10.24
C LEU A 47 -35.63 2.07 -8.86
N SER A 48 -36.61 2.98 -8.93
CA SER A 48 -37.36 3.60 -7.83
C SER A 48 -38.61 2.78 -7.42
N PRO A 49 -39.27 3.12 -6.28
CA PRO A 49 -40.13 2.21 -5.51
C PRO A 49 -41.63 2.42 -5.75
N VAL A 50 -42.46 1.42 -5.41
CA VAL A 50 -43.92 1.60 -5.24
C VAL A 50 -44.44 0.85 -4.00
N ARG A 51 -45.39 1.53 -3.34
CA ARG A 51 -46.09 1.30 -2.06
C ARG A 51 -46.93 0.00 -1.93
N GLY A 52 -46.87 -0.59 -0.72
CA GLY A 52 -48.00 -0.79 0.21
C GLY A 52 -48.96 -1.99 0.04
N PHE A 53 -49.10 -2.84 1.07
CA PHE A 53 -50.38 -3.24 1.72
C PHE A 53 -50.17 -4.18 2.94
N ARG A 54 -51.13 -4.16 3.87
CA ARG A 54 -51.24 -4.94 5.13
C ARG A 54 -51.49 -6.44 4.89
N GLY A 55 -51.08 -7.31 5.83
CA GLY A 55 -51.60 -8.68 5.96
C GLY A 55 -50.84 -9.56 6.96
N ASN A 56 -51.57 -10.30 7.78
CA ASN A 56 -51.13 -11.10 8.94
C ASN A 56 -50.69 -12.54 8.55
N SER A 57 -50.03 -13.23 9.49
CA SER A 57 -49.90 -14.69 9.68
C SER A 57 -48.75 -15.50 9.02
N ASP A 58 -48.09 -16.26 9.91
CA ASP A 58 -47.56 -17.63 9.85
C ASP A 58 -46.52 -18.12 8.81
N ARG A 59 -45.43 -18.64 9.40
CA ARG A 59 -44.66 -19.86 9.09
C ARG A 59 -44.36 -20.28 7.62
N ARG A 60 -43.04 -20.48 7.44
CA ARG A 60 -42.29 -21.51 6.67
C ARG A 60 -41.72 -21.13 5.29
N THR A 61 -40.38 -21.23 5.27
CA THR A 61 -39.49 -21.86 4.25
C THR A 61 -39.47 -21.32 2.81
N GLY A 62 -38.27 -20.96 2.36
CA GLY A 62 -37.92 -20.67 0.96
C GLY A 62 -36.75 -19.69 0.85
N THR A 63 -35.53 -20.11 1.18
CA THR A 63 -34.47 -20.46 0.19
C THR A 63 -33.97 -19.26 -0.61
N LEU A 64 -32.90 -18.63 -0.12
CA LEU A 64 -31.98 -17.83 -0.94
C LEU A 64 -30.70 -18.63 -1.17
N ALA A 65 -30.30 -18.65 -2.43
CA ALA A 65 -29.32 -19.54 -3.00
C ALA A 65 -27.87 -19.15 -2.66
N ARG A 66 -27.17 -20.14 -2.09
CA ARG A 66 -25.92 -20.72 -2.63
C ARG A 66 -24.67 -19.83 -2.59
N ALA A 67 -24.17 -19.58 -1.39
CA ALA A 67 -22.74 -19.76 -1.12
C ALA A 67 -22.57 -21.21 -0.63
N THR A 68 -21.64 -21.97 -1.22
CA THR A 68 -21.27 -23.30 -0.75
C THR A 68 -20.53 -23.17 0.59
N GLU A 69 -21.28 -23.04 1.68
CA GLU A 69 -20.82 -23.42 3.00
C GLU A 69 -20.68 -24.95 2.99
N ARG A 70 -19.45 -25.43 2.80
CA ARG A 70 -19.09 -26.80 3.14
C ARG A 70 -19.13 -26.90 4.67
N ASP A 71 -20.16 -27.56 5.18
CA ASP A 71 -20.32 -27.93 6.59
C ASP A 71 -19.47 -29.19 6.89
N ASP A 72 -18.20 -29.20 6.44
CA ASP A 72 -17.32 -30.38 6.39
C ASP A 72 -16.42 -30.53 7.63
N GLU A 73 -16.52 -29.64 8.63
CA GLU A 73 -15.76 -29.82 9.87
C GLU A 73 -16.45 -30.88 10.76
N PRO A 74 -15.74 -31.94 11.19
CA PRO A 74 -16.30 -32.88 12.15
C PRO A 74 -16.79 -32.17 13.42
N SER A 75 -17.92 -32.64 13.96
CA SER A 75 -18.47 -32.09 15.21
C SER A 75 -17.42 -32.07 16.33
N MET A 76 -17.51 -31.09 17.25
CA MET A 76 -16.59 -30.98 18.38
C MET A 76 -16.47 -32.30 19.14
N ARG A 77 -17.59 -32.99 19.34
CA ARG A 77 -17.65 -34.30 19.99
C ARG A 77 -16.77 -35.35 19.30
N SER A 78 -16.90 -35.47 17.98
CA SER A 78 -16.10 -36.42 17.20
C SER A 78 -14.62 -36.09 17.31
N ARG A 79 -14.25 -34.81 17.13
CA ARG A 79 -12.86 -34.35 17.25
C ARG A 79 -12.30 -34.61 18.66
N PHE A 80 -13.08 -34.34 19.69
CA PHE A 80 -12.67 -34.52 21.08
C PHE A 80 -12.50 -35.99 21.45
N ALA A 81 -13.37 -36.88 20.98
CA ALA A 81 -13.20 -38.32 21.15
C ALA A 81 -11.92 -38.81 20.46
N ALA A 82 -11.68 -38.38 19.22
CA ALA A 82 -10.47 -38.70 18.49
C ALA A 82 -9.21 -38.18 19.20
N LEU A 83 -9.22 -36.94 19.71
CA LEU A 83 -8.13 -36.39 20.52
C LEU A 83 -7.90 -37.18 21.80
N ALA A 84 -8.95 -37.56 22.52
CA ALA A 84 -8.87 -38.36 23.75
C ALA A 84 -8.27 -39.76 23.49
N SER A 85 -8.53 -40.32 22.30
CA SER A 85 -7.92 -41.58 21.84
C SER A 85 -6.47 -41.45 21.34
N GLY A 86 -5.90 -40.23 21.35
CA GLY A 86 -4.49 -39.99 21.01
C GLY A 86 -4.24 -39.41 19.62
N SER A 87 -5.27 -38.92 18.93
CA SER A 87 -5.13 -38.17 17.67
C SER A 87 -4.33 -36.89 17.88
N GLN A 88 -3.54 -36.52 16.87
CA GLN A 88 -2.66 -35.35 16.95
C GLN A 88 -3.35 -34.08 16.42
N PRO A 89 -2.93 -32.87 16.83
CA PRO A 89 -3.50 -31.64 16.26
C PRO A 89 -2.98 -31.36 14.84
N ALA A 90 -3.88 -30.96 13.94
CA ALA A 90 -3.55 -30.41 12.64
C ALA A 90 -2.93 -29.01 12.76
N VAL A 91 -1.78 -28.82 12.12
CA VAL A 91 -1.04 -27.56 12.17
C VAL A 91 -0.78 -27.05 10.77
N VAL A 92 -1.44 -25.93 10.46
CA VAL A 92 -1.21 -25.11 9.26
C VAL A 92 -0.74 -23.74 9.70
N LYS A 93 0.42 -23.31 9.18
CA LYS A 93 1.05 -22.03 9.50
C LYS A 93 1.40 -21.27 8.22
N MET A 94 1.01 -20.01 8.14
CA MET A 94 1.62 -19.09 7.18
C MET A 94 2.91 -18.56 7.79
N ALA A 95 4.03 -18.91 7.18
CA ALA A 95 5.36 -18.55 7.62
C ALA A 95 5.77 -17.16 7.12
N SER A 96 5.49 -16.85 5.85
CA SER A 96 5.78 -15.54 5.27
C SER A 96 5.01 -15.27 3.97
N PHE A 97 5.05 -14.01 3.54
CA PHE A 97 4.72 -13.59 2.17
C PHE A 97 5.97 -13.02 1.49
N GLY A 98 5.98 -13.03 0.16
CA GLY A 98 7.00 -12.38 -0.65
C GLY A 98 6.44 -11.82 -1.96
N GLY A 99 7.20 -10.92 -2.59
CA GLY A 99 7.00 -10.58 -4.00
C GLY A 99 7.69 -11.57 -4.93
N GLY A 100 7.45 -11.43 -6.23
CA GLY A 100 8.05 -12.31 -7.25
C GLY A 100 9.57 -12.45 -7.17
N GLY A 101 10.29 -11.38 -6.81
CA GLY A 101 11.74 -11.42 -6.62
C GLY A 101 12.23 -12.36 -5.50
N ARG A 102 11.37 -12.70 -4.52
CA ARG A 102 11.72 -13.61 -3.40
C ARG A 102 11.42 -15.07 -3.70
N LEU A 103 10.73 -15.39 -4.79
CA LEU A 103 10.33 -16.76 -5.13
C LEU A 103 11.54 -17.71 -5.18
N GLY A 104 12.60 -17.34 -5.89
CA GLY A 104 13.80 -18.17 -6.00
C GLY A 104 14.49 -18.45 -4.66
N ALA A 105 14.57 -17.45 -3.78
CA ALA A 105 15.12 -17.62 -2.43
C ALA A 105 14.24 -18.55 -1.57
N MET A 106 12.91 -18.43 -1.67
CA MET A 106 11.98 -19.33 -0.99
C MET A 106 12.11 -20.77 -1.49
N ILE A 107 12.18 -20.99 -2.80
CA ILE A 107 12.38 -22.32 -3.40
C ILE A 107 13.72 -22.91 -2.96
N THR A 108 14.79 -22.10 -2.98
CA THR A 108 16.12 -22.51 -2.52
C THR A 108 16.09 -22.90 -1.05
N TYR A 109 15.39 -22.14 -0.22
CA TYR A 109 15.23 -22.44 1.20
C TYR A 109 14.50 -23.77 1.43
N VAL A 110 13.33 -23.95 0.82
CA VAL A 110 12.52 -25.17 1.01
C VAL A 110 13.19 -26.40 0.40
N SER A 111 13.93 -26.26 -0.69
CA SER A 111 14.69 -27.36 -1.29
C SER A 111 16.02 -27.65 -0.60
N ARG A 112 16.39 -26.93 0.47
CA ARG A 112 17.73 -26.99 1.09
C ARG A 112 18.86 -26.83 0.07
N ASN A 113 18.77 -25.79 -0.75
CA ASN A 113 19.67 -25.53 -1.88
C ASN A 113 19.65 -26.61 -2.98
N GLY A 114 18.51 -27.27 -3.18
CA GLY A 114 18.33 -28.36 -4.15
C GLY A 114 18.67 -29.77 -3.63
N GLY A 115 19.02 -29.90 -2.35
CA GLY A 115 19.29 -31.20 -1.71
C GLY A 115 18.03 -32.00 -1.34
N VAL A 116 16.87 -31.35 -1.27
CA VAL A 116 15.56 -31.96 -1.01
C VAL A 116 14.68 -31.80 -2.25
N VAL A 117 13.97 -32.87 -2.59
CA VAL A 117 13.05 -32.92 -3.73
C VAL A 117 11.92 -31.92 -3.52
N VAL A 118 11.58 -31.21 -4.60
CA VAL A 118 10.44 -30.31 -4.65
C VAL A 118 9.42 -30.90 -5.62
N GLU A 119 8.16 -30.97 -5.24
CA GLU A 119 7.07 -31.40 -6.09
C GLU A 119 6.20 -30.20 -6.46
N ASN A 120 5.71 -30.12 -7.71
CA ASN A 120 4.81 -29.05 -8.14
C ASN A 120 3.33 -29.49 -8.19
N GLU A 121 2.44 -28.60 -8.61
CA GLU A 121 1.00 -28.87 -8.68
C GLU A 121 0.60 -29.96 -9.69
N ARG A 122 1.51 -30.34 -10.60
CA ARG A 122 1.32 -31.39 -11.61
C ARG A 122 1.84 -32.75 -11.14
N GLY A 123 2.42 -32.82 -9.94
CA GLY A 123 3.09 -34.02 -9.43
C GLY A 123 4.48 -34.25 -10.00
N GLU A 124 5.05 -33.27 -10.73
CA GLU A 124 6.41 -33.35 -11.24
C GLU A 124 7.40 -33.13 -10.10
N GLN A 125 8.41 -34.00 -9.99
CA GLN A 125 9.48 -33.90 -9.00
C GLN A 125 10.68 -33.16 -9.59
N LEU A 126 10.94 -31.97 -9.08
CA LEU A 126 12.05 -31.10 -9.44
C LEU A 126 13.25 -31.34 -8.51
N ARG A 127 14.45 -31.48 -9.09
CA ARG A 127 15.71 -31.76 -8.39
C ARG A 127 16.84 -30.86 -8.87
N GLY A 128 17.71 -30.49 -7.95
CA GLY A 128 18.88 -29.67 -8.27
C GLY A 128 18.54 -28.22 -8.60
N ARG A 129 19.56 -27.37 -8.72
CA ARG A 129 19.36 -25.93 -8.87
C ARG A 129 18.79 -25.52 -10.24
N ASP A 130 19.14 -26.26 -11.29
CA ASP A 130 18.79 -25.88 -12.66
C ASP A 130 17.28 -26.01 -12.89
N GLU A 131 16.67 -27.14 -12.54
CA GLU A 131 15.22 -27.34 -12.64
C GLU A 131 14.44 -26.35 -11.76
N LEU A 132 14.92 -26.10 -10.53
CA LEU A 132 14.30 -25.16 -9.60
C LEU A 132 14.38 -23.70 -10.09
N SER A 133 15.39 -23.35 -10.88
CA SER A 133 15.52 -22.01 -11.44
C SER A 133 14.44 -21.70 -12.50
N GLY A 134 13.94 -22.73 -13.18
CA GLY A 134 12.88 -22.62 -14.19
C GLY A 134 11.53 -22.16 -13.63
N VAL A 135 11.20 -22.55 -12.40
CA VAL A 135 9.93 -22.21 -11.73
C VAL A 135 9.69 -20.70 -11.68
N ARG A 136 10.75 -19.90 -11.51
CA ARG A 136 10.62 -18.44 -11.48
C ARG A 136 10.16 -17.89 -12.83
N GLY A 137 10.69 -18.42 -13.94
CA GLY A 137 10.29 -18.01 -15.28
C GLY A 137 8.85 -18.40 -15.57
N GLU A 138 8.45 -19.62 -15.18
CA GLU A 138 7.08 -20.12 -15.36
C GLU A 138 6.04 -19.28 -14.61
N TRP A 139 6.39 -18.67 -13.48
CA TRP A 139 5.44 -17.95 -12.64
C TRP A 139 5.45 -16.43 -12.85
N ASP A 140 6.30 -15.89 -13.73
CA ASP A 140 6.49 -14.44 -13.86
C ASP A 140 5.19 -13.69 -14.20
N HIS A 141 4.31 -14.28 -15.02
CA HIS A 141 3.00 -13.70 -15.34
C HIS A 141 2.02 -13.64 -14.16
N LEU A 142 2.23 -14.47 -13.13
CA LEU A 142 1.45 -14.46 -11.89
C LEU A 142 1.96 -13.42 -10.90
N MET A 143 3.19 -12.94 -11.08
CA MET A 143 3.79 -11.91 -10.25
C MET A 143 3.36 -10.53 -10.75
N LYS A 144 2.72 -9.73 -9.88
CA LYS A 144 2.37 -8.34 -10.27
C LYS A 144 3.60 -7.45 -10.44
N ASN A 145 4.78 -7.92 -10.02
CA ASN A 145 6.07 -7.23 -10.05
C ASN A 145 6.01 -5.80 -9.52
N ARG A 146 5.10 -5.53 -8.57
CA ARG A 146 5.01 -4.23 -7.91
C ARG A 146 6.20 -4.05 -6.98
N ALA A 147 6.90 -2.94 -7.15
CA ALA A 147 7.96 -2.54 -6.23
C ALA A 147 7.40 -2.35 -4.81
N GLU A 148 8.22 -2.69 -3.81
CA GLU A 148 7.96 -2.29 -2.42
C GLU A 148 7.85 -0.76 -2.34
N SER A 149 7.00 -0.25 -1.44
CA SER A 149 6.95 1.19 -1.21
C SER A 149 8.28 1.67 -0.63
N ARG A 150 8.80 2.76 -1.17
CA ARG A 150 9.93 3.48 -0.58
C ARG A 150 9.35 4.37 0.51
N ASP A 151 9.58 4.01 1.75
CA ASP A 151 8.96 4.67 2.90
C ASP A 151 9.92 5.62 3.59
N ILE A 152 11.20 5.25 3.63
CA ILE A 152 12.24 5.96 4.35
C ILE A 152 13.48 6.04 3.46
N ALA A 153 14.16 7.18 3.49
CA ALA A 153 15.45 7.35 2.85
C ALA A 153 16.51 7.87 3.81
N THR A 154 17.76 7.50 3.54
CA THR A 154 18.92 8.17 4.10
C THR A 154 19.36 9.27 3.14
N PHE A 155 19.83 10.38 3.66
CA PHE A 155 20.27 11.52 2.87
C PHE A 155 21.54 12.15 3.45
N THR A 156 22.21 12.93 2.62
CA THR A 156 23.35 13.76 3.00
C THR A 156 23.17 15.15 2.39
N VAL A 157 23.51 16.17 3.15
CA VAL A 157 23.57 17.57 2.71
C VAL A 157 24.97 18.10 3.00
N GLU A 158 25.65 18.61 1.97
CA GLU A 158 26.91 19.32 2.11
C GLU A 158 26.63 20.82 2.05
N VAL A 159 26.94 21.55 3.12
CA VAL A 159 26.63 22.97 3.24
C VAL A 159 27.93 23.76 3.31
N ASN A 160 28.08 24.70 2.39
CA ASN A 160 29.17 25.68 2.39
C ASN A 160 28.64 26.99 2.96
N GLY A 161 29.15 27.36 4.14
CA GLY A 161 28.67 28.45 4.96
C GLY A 161 29.09 28.23 6.42
N ALA A 162 29.63 29.26 7.06
CA ALA A 162 29.99 29.19 8.47
C ALA A 162 28.73 29.22 9.34
N PHE A 163 28.73 28.45 10.45
CA PHE A 163 27.72 28.63 11.49
C PHE A 163 27.77 30.07 12.01
N ARG A 164 26.62 30.69 12.24
CA ARG A 164 26.56 32.02 12.89
C ARG A 164 27.17 31.90 14.29
N GLU A 165 28.18 32.71 14.61
CA GLU A 165 28.80 32.73 15.94
C GLU A 165 27.71 32.89 17.04
N GLY A 166 27.60 31.90 17.92
CA GLY A 166 26.64 31.90 19.05
C GLY A 166 25.23 31.38 18.73
N GLY A 167 24.96 30.86 17.53
CA GLY A 167 23.69 30.25 17.15
C GLY A 167 23.54 28.78 17.56
N ASN A 168 22.29 28.31 17.67
CA ASN A 168 21.99 26.89 17.84
C ASN A 168 22.11 26.18 16.48
N ASP A 169 23.25 25.55 16.20
CA ASP A 169 23.57 24.87 14.93
C ASP A 169 22.47 23.92 14.44
N HIS A 170 21.71 23.33 15.36
CA HIS A 170 20.57 22.46 15.07
C HIS A 170 19.36 23.21 14.52
N GLU A 171 19.05 24.40 15.04
CA GLU A 171 17.90 25.18 14.59
C GLU A 171 18.09 25.65 13.14
N HIS A 172 19.30 26.11 12.81
CA HIS A 172 19.68 26.46 11.44
C HIS A 172 19.62 25.26 10.50
N SER A 173 20.24 24.14 10.91
CA SER A 173 20.23 22.90 10.13
C SER A 173 18.80 22.38 9.89
N LEU A 174 17.93 22.44 10.89
CA LEU A 174 16.53 22.03 10.77
C LEU A 174 15.74 22.95 9.82
N ALA A 175 15.93 24.27 9.91
CA ALA A 175 15.29 25.22 9.01
C ALA A 175 15.70 24.96 7.55
N LEU A 176 16.99 24.70 7.33
CA LEU A 176 17.53 24.30 6.03
C LEU A 176 16.87 22.99 5.54
N LEU A 177 16.84 21.95 6.36
CA LEU A 177 16.20 20.67 5.99
C LEU A 177 14.71 20.80 5.69
N LYS A 178 13.96 21.60 6.45
CA LYS A 178 12.52 21.82 6.24
C LYS A 178 12.23 22.52 4.91
N ARG A 179 13.15 23.33 4.38
CA ARG A 179 12.99 23.93 3.05
C ARG A 179 13.01 22.90 1.92
N GLY A 180 13.92 21.92 1.99
CA GLY A 180 14.00 20.87 0.96
C GLY A 180 13.01 19.73 1.16
N LEU A 181 12.92 19.22 2.38
CA LEU A 181 12.16 18.01 2.73
C LEU A 181 10.72 18.31 3.20
N GLY A 182 10.38 19.56 3.47
CA GLY A 182 9.06 19.99 3.93
C GLY A 182 8.81 19.62 5.39
N ASP A 183 7.58 19.20 5.66
CA ASP A 183 7.05 18.78 6.97
C ASP A 183 7.26 17.29 7.27
N ARG A 184 8.06 16.59 6.44
CA ARG A 184 8.37 15.17 6.62
C ARG A 184 9.08 14.93 7.96
N SER A 185 8.66 13.90 8.69
CA SER A 185 9.40 13.44 9.86
C SER A 185 10.81 12.99 9.47
N LEU A 186 11.80 13.41 10.25
CA LEU A 186 13.21 13.17 9.95
C LEU A 186 14.03 13.17 11.23
N ALA A 187 15.19 12.53 11.15
CA ALA A 187 16.21 12.60 12.17
C ALA A 187 17.57 12.80 11.51
N TYR A 188 18.40 13.65 12.09
CA TYR A 188 19.65 14.08 11.46
C TYR A 188 20.75 14.33 12.49
N ALA A 189 21.98 14.23 12.02
CA ALA A 189 23.18 14.61 12.74
C ALA A 189 23.94 15.65 11.92
N VAL A 190 24.63 16.54 12.62
CA VAL A 190 25.45 17.59 12.00
C VAL A 190 26.91 17.29 12.30
N ARG A 191 27.76 17.29 11.29
CA ARG A 191 29.19 17.10 11.41
C ARG A 191 29.93 18.33 10.88
N PRO A 192 30.78 18.98 11.69
CA PRO A 192 31.60 20.08 11.19
C PRO A 192 32.59 19.57 10.13
N GLY A 193 32.77 20.36 9.09
CA GLY A 193 33.78 20.14 8.05
C GLY A 193 35.19 20.41 8.56
N ARG A 194 36.21 19.95 7.81
CA ARG A 194 37.62 20.01 8.23
C ARG A 194 38.18 21.43 8.36
N GLU A 195 37.52 22.42 7.75
CA GLU A 195 38.01 23.82 7.67
C GLU A 195 37.11 24.83 8.44
N GLY A 196 36.09 24.37 9.18
CA GLY A 196 35.20 25.24 9.97
C GLY A 196 34.22 26.12 9.16
N THR A 197 34.38 26.16 7.83
CA THR A 197 33.57 26.93 6.88
C THR A 197 32.51 26.10 6.14
N SER A 198 32.50 24.79 6.35
CA SER A 198 31.53 23.85 5.79
C SER A 198 31.06 22.88 6.86
N HIS A 199 29.86 22.34 6.68
CA HIS A 199 29.33 21.27 7.53
C HIS A 199 28.55 20.26 6.69
N THR A 200 28.48 19.03 7.19
CA THR A 200 27.72 17.95 6.56
C THR A 200 26.57 17.56 7.47
N ILE A 201 25.38 17.46 6.90
CA ILE A 201 24.20 16.93 7.56
C ILE A 201 23.96 15.53 7.02
N GLU A 202 23.93 14.53 7.89
CA GLU A 202 23.51 13.16 7.57
C GLU A 202 22.18 12.88 8.25
N GLY A 203 21.24 12.24 7.55
CA GLY A 203 19.94 11.99 8.17
C GLY A 203 19.14 10.87 7.53
N VAL A 204 18.01 10.60 8.19
CA VAL A 204 16.99 9.63 7.82
C VAL A 204 15.66 10.37 7.77
N ALA A 205 14.92 10.26 6.68
CA ALA A 205 13.62 10.93 6.51
C ALA A 205 12.54 9.96 6.05
N VAL A 206 11.31 10.15 6.54
CA VAL A 206 10.10 9.56 5.98
C VAL A 206 9.82 10.23 4.63
N LEU A 207 9.60 9.44 3.59
CA LEU A 207 9.47 9.96 2.22
C LEU A 207 8.09 10.52 1.88
N ARG A 208 7.08 10.11 2.65
CA ARG A 208 5.71 10.62 2.53
C ARG A 208 5.53 11.79 3.48
N ASP A 209 4.98 12.90 3.00
CA ASP A 209 4.58 14.01 3.85
C ASP A 209 3.16 13.85 4.42
N SER A 210 2.69 14.87 5.16
CA SER A 210 1.32 14.89 5.71
C SER A 210 0.25 14.96 4.60
N ASN A 211 0.52 15.71 3.52
CA ASN A 211 -0.36 15.88 2.36
C ASN A 211 -0.46 14.62 1.47
N GLY A 212 0.45 13.66 1.64
CA GLY A 212 0.52 12.41 0.91
C GLY A 212 1.43 12.40 -0.32
N GLU A 213 2.15 13.48 -0.59
CA GLU A 213 3.24 13.51 -1.57
C GLU A 213 4.35 12.56 -1.12
N ARG A 214 4.77 11.67 -2.03
CA ARG A 214 5.84 10.71 -1.77
C ARG A 214 7.04 10.96 -2.66
N LEU A 215 8.19 11.21 -2.03
CA LEU A 215 9.47 11.26 -2.73
C LEU A 215 9.94 9.83 -3.06
N THR A 216 10.52 9.67 -4.25
CA THR A 216 11.01 8.37 -4.72
C THR A 216 12.43 8.04 -4.24
N ALA A 217 13.13 8.99 -3.61
CA ALA A 217 14.51 8.83 -3.12
C ALA A 217 15.54 8.40 -4.20
N ASP A 218 15.26 8.69 -5.46
CA ASP A 218 16.18 8.50 -6.57
C ASP A 218 16.88 9.81 -6.94
N LYS A 219 17.64 9.79 -8.05
CA LYS A 219 18.34 10.97 -8.54
C LYS A 219 17.38 12.13 -8.86
N LYS A 220 16.23 11.84 -9.48
CA LYS A 220 15.24 12.84 -9.83
C LYS A 220 14.60 13.45 -8.58
N ALA A 221 14.32 12.64 -7.56
CA ALA A 221 13.86 13.17 -6.27
C ALA A 221 14.95 14.01 -5.57
N SER A 222 16.23 13.65 -5.72
CA SER A 222 17.33 14.46 -5.19
C SER A 222 17.42 15.82 -5.91
N GLU A 223 17.23 15.85 -7.23
CA GLU A 223 17.16 17.09 -8.03
C GLU A 223 15.97 17.96 -7.62
N ILE A 224 14.77 17.38 -7.43
CA ILE A 224 13.59 18.13 -6.94
C ILE A 224 13.85 18.76 -5.57
N VAL A 225 14.46 18.00 -4.65
CA VAL A 225 14.80 18.51 -3.33
C VAL A 225 15.89 19.57 -3.42
N GLN A 226 16.90 19.38 -4.27
CA GLN A 226 17.95 20.36 -4.56
C GLN A 226 17.37 21.68 -5.08
N ASP A 227 16.44 21.64 -6.03
CA ASP A 227 15.79 22.85 -6.56
C ASP A 227 15.03 23.61 -5.46
N ARG A 228 14.40 22.90 -4.52
CA ARG A 228 13.75 23.50 -3.33
C ARG A 228 14.77 24.12 -2.37
N PHE A 229 15.95 23.51 -2.25
CA PHE A 229 17.08 24.20 -1.65
C PHE A 229 17.36 25.45 -2.49
N ASP A 230 17.87 25.39 -3.70
CA ASP A 230 18.35 26.57 -4.45
C ASP A 230 17.35 27.76 -4.53
N GLY A 231 16.04 27.51 -4.62
CA GLY A 231 15.00 28.54 -4.70
C GLY A 231 14.83 29.47 -3.50
N GLY A 232 15.43 29.18 -2.34
CA GLY A 232 15.31 30.01 -1.13
C GLY A 232 16.63 30.51 -0.53
N ALA A 233 17.74 30.45 -1.28
CA ALA A 233 19.09 30.62 -0.71
C ALA A 233 19.31 32.06 -0.21
N GLU A 234 19.70 32.22 1.06
CA GLU A 234 20.27 33.47 1.55
C GLU A 234 21.60 33.72 0.84
N ARG A 235 21.93 34.98 0.53
CA ARG A 235 23.17 35.35 -0.18
C ARG A 235 24.40 34.83 0.59
N GLY A 236 25.04 33.77 0.10
CA GLY A 236 26.33 33.27 0.59
C GLY A 236 26.36 31.85 1.14
N GLU A 237 25.22 31.16 1.27
CA GLU A 237 25.16 29.76 1.71
C GLU A 237 24.72 28.85 0.55
N THR A 238 25.53 27.86 0.18
CA THR A 238 25.19 26.87 -0.85
C THR A 238 25.08 25.48 -0.23
N ALA A 239 23.98 24.77 -0.48
CA ALA A 239 23.75 23.43 0.02
C ALA A 239 23.61 22.43 -1.15
N ALA A 240 24.30 21.30 -1.07
CA ALA A 240 24.19 20.20 -2.03
C ALA A 240 23.53 18.99 -1.36
N PHE A 241 22.34 18.62 -1.85
CA PHE A 241 21.51 17.53 -1.32
C PHE A 241 21.64 16.27 -2.17
N ARG A 242 21.70 15.10 -1.50
CA ARG A 242 21.51 13.80 -2.16
C ARG A 242 20.85 12.78 -1.24
N PHE A 243 19.98 11.96 -1.82
CA PHE A 243 19.63 10.69 -1.19
C PHE A 243 20.79 9.69 -1.33
N THR A 244 21.04 8.93 -0.27
CA THR A 244 22.13 7.94 -0.19
C THR A 244 21.63 6.50 -0.11
N GLY A 245 20.34 6.30 0.16
CA GLY A 245 19.71 4.99 0.22
C GLY A 245 18.23 5.11 0.55
N TYR A 246 17.48 4.04 0.33
CA TYR A 246 16.05 3.97 0.66
C TYR A 246 15.63 2.57 1.07
N GLY A 247 14.47 2.47 1.71
CA GLY A 247 13.90 1.19 2.11
C GLY A 247 12.45 1.27 2.57
N ASN A 248 11.95 0.11 2.99
CA ASN A 248 10.55 -0.11 3.33
C ASN A 248 10.39 -0.45 4.82
N GLY A 249 9.35 0.11 5.43
CA GLY A 249 8.88 -0.27 6.76
C GLY A 249 9.75 0.17 7.93
N THR A 250 9.26 -0.13 9.13
CA THR A 250 9.90 0.30 10.37
C THR A 250 11.22 -0.42 10.64
N ASP A 251 11.40 -1.64 10.16
CA ASP A 251 12.67 -2.38 10.32
C ASP A 251 13.84 -1.65 9.63
N TYR A 252 13.63 -1.16 8.40
CA TYR A 252 14.63 -0.37 7.70
C TYR A 252 14.89 0.95 8.45
N GLY A 253 13.83 1.68 8.81
CA GLY A 253 13.96 2.94 9.55
C GLY A 253 14.71 2.80 10.87
N THR A 254 14.34 1.81 11.68
CA THR A 254 14.99 1.54 12.97
C THR A 254 16.46 1.19 12.77
N SER A 255 16.80 0.34 11.79
CA SER A 255 18.20 0.04 11.49
C SER A 255 18.97 1.28 11.08
N ARG A 256 18.46 2.10 10.14
CA ARG A 256 19.19 3.28 9.65
C ARG A 256 19.33 4.37 10.70
N LEU A 257 18.33 4.55 11.55
CA LEU A 257 18.41 5.51 12.63
C LEU A 257 19.36 5.04 13.75
N ARG A 258 19.39 3.74 14.07
CA ARG A 258 20.41 3.19 14.98
C ARG A 258 21.82 3.34 14.42
N ASP A 259 22.02 3.00 13.14
CA ASP A 259 23.31 3.19 12.46
C ASP A 259 23.76 4.66 12.51
N LEU A 260 22.83 5.62 12.43
CA LEU A 260 23.10 7.05 12.53
C LEU A 260 23.47 7.45 13.97
N VAL A 261 22.68 7.01 14.96
CA VAL A 261 22.94 7.28 16.38
C VAL A 261 24.29 6.71 16.82
N GLU A 262 24.61 5.48 16.42
CA GLU A 262 25.90 4.85 16.71
C GLU A 262 27.06 5.65 16.08
N ARG A 263 26.96 5.99 14.79
CA ARG A 263 28.01 6.71 14.06
C ARG A 263 28.30 8.10 14.63
N HIS A 264 27.28 8.77 15.16
CA HIS A 264 27.38 10.13 15.69
C HIS A 264 27.39 10.18 17.23
N GLY A 265 27.57 9.06 17.91
CA GLY A 265 27.68 9.01 19.38
C GLY A 265 26.46 9.59 20.11
N GLY A 266 25.26 9.46 19.55
CA GLY A 266 24.02 10.01 20.12
C GLY A 266 23.75 11.49 19.85
N ALA A 267 24.59 12.18 19.07
CA ALA A 267 24.35 13.56 18.63
C ALA A 267 23.38 13.62 17.42
N VAL A 268 22.20 13.02 17.57
CA VAL A 268 21.14 12.98 16.55
C VAL A 268 19.91 13.72 17.08
N TYR A 269 19.22 14.45 16.22
CA TYR A 269 18.05 15.25 16.57
C TYR A 269 16.88 14.92 15.63
N ASP A 270 15.66 14.93 16.13
CA ASP A 270 14.45 14.79 15.33
C ASP A 270 13.97 16.12 14.73
N GLU A 271 12.87 16.10 13.97
CA GLU A 271 12.29 17.30 13.36
C GLU A 271 11.71 18.32 14.35
N LYS A 272 11.64 17.96 15.64
CA LYS A 272 11.16 18.77 16.76
C LYS A 272 12.34 19.31 17.59
N GLY A 273 13.57 19.00 17.21
CA GLY A 273 14.79 19.39 17.94
C GLY A 273 15.08 18.54 19.18
N LYS A 274 14.38 17.42 19.37
CA LYS A 274 14.63 16.50 20.49
C LYS A 274 15.82 15.59 20.17
N ALA A 275 16.72 15.46 21.13
CA ALA A 275 17.89 14.58 21.00
C ALA A 275 17.51 13.09 21.05
N ILE A 276 18.16 12.30 20.20
CA ILE A 276 18.08 10.84 20.09
C ILE A 276 19.46 10.28 20.43
N SER A 277 19.66 10.01 21.72
CA SER A 277 20.95 9.69 22.30
C SER A 277 21.34 8.21 22.24
N ASP A 278 20.39 7.29 22.02
CA ASP A 278 20.65 5.85 22.05
C ASP A 278 19.79 5.04 21.05
N GLU A 279 20.18 3.77 20.84
CA GLU A 279 19.50 2.85 19.92
C GLU A 279 18.04 2.53 20.31
N LYS A 280 17.71 2.66 21.59
CA LYS A 280 16.37 2.40 22.11
C LYS A 280 15.45 3.55 21.70
N GLN A 281 15.86 4.79 21.93
CA GLN A 281 15.15 6.00 21.49
C GLN A 281 14.97 6.02 19.97
N ALA A 282 15.99 5.63 19.20
CA ALA A 282 15.89 5.46 17.75
C ALA A 282 14.80 4.44 17.35
N GLY A 283 14.76 3.29 18.04
CA GLY A 283 13.73 2.28 17.81
C GLY A 283 12.33 2.78 18.17
N GLU A 284 12.19 3.46 19.30
CA GLU A 284 10.92 4.00 19.78
C GLU A 284 10.37 5.07 18.83
N LEU A 285 11.20 6.01 18.37
CA LEU A 285 10.79 7.05 17.42
C LEU A 285 10.18 6.43 16.16
N VAL A 286 10.86 5.47 15.55
CA VAL A 286 10.39 4.85 14.31
C VAL A 286 9.13 4.01 14.55
N GLN A 287 9.09 3.21 15.62
CA GLN A 287 7.99 2.27 15.86
C GLN A 287 6.73 2.94 16.42
N GLN A 288 6.87 4.01 17.19
CA GLN A 288 5.75 4.69 17.85
C GLN A 288 5.27 5.92 17.07
N GLU A 289 6.18 6.70 16.49
CA GLU A 289 5.83 7.96 15.81
C GLU A 289 5.75 7.79 14.29
N TRP A 290 6.79 7.25 13.63
CA TRP A 290 6.83 7.21 12.16
C TRP A 290 5.97 6.11 11.55
N ARG A 291 5.71 5.01 12.29
CA ARG A 291 5.03 3.80 11.78
C ARG A 291 3.75 4.08 10.99
N ASN A 292 2.90 5.00 11.47
CA ASN A 292 1.61 5.31 10.85
C ASN A 292 1.76 6.21 9.60
N GLN A 293 2.90 6.89 9.45
CA GLN A 293 3.17 7.77 8.30
C GLN A 293 3.68 6.98 7.08
N LEU A 294 4.37 5.85 7.31
CA LEU A 294 5.07 5.09 6.25
C LEU A 294 4.13 4.57 5.16
N HIS A 295 2.92 4.14 5.53
CA HIS A 295 1.98 3.46 4.62
C HIS A 295 2.64 2.30 3.83
N SER A 296 3.45 1.51 4.54
CA SER A 296 4.29 0.47 3.94
C SER A 296 3.49 -0.55 3.16
N ARG A 297 3.87 -0.77 1.91
CA ARG A 297 3.30 -1.80 1.02
C ARG A 297 4.43 -2.70 0.53
N LYS A 298 4.31 -3.99 0.84
CA LYS A 298 5.13 -5.04 0.24
C LYS A 298 4.29 -5.88 -0.72
N PRO A 299 4.84 -6.29 -1.88
CA PRO A 299 4.16 -7.24 -2.74
C PRO A 299 3.95 -8.55 -1.98
N ARG A 300 2.78 -9.16 -2.20
CA ARG A 300 2.39 -10.46 -1.67
C ARG A 300 1.94 -11.30 -2.85
N ASP A 301 2.90 -11.62 -3.69
CA ASP A 301 2.72 -12.40 -4.91
C ASP A 301 2.90 -13.90 -4.62
N VAL A 302 3.65 -14.25 -3.58
CA VAL A 302 3.84 -15.63 -3.12
C VAL A 302 3.63 -15.75 -1.61
N MET A 303 3.13 -16.91 -1.18
CA MET A 303 2.95 -17.29 0.22
C MET A 303 3.77 -18.54 0.55
N HIS A 304 4.38 -18.55 1.72
CA HIS A 304 5.05 -19.73 2.28
C HIS A 304 4.17 -20.34 3.37
N LEU A 305 3.60 -21.50 3.08
CA LEU A 305 2.76 -22.29 3.97
C LEU A 305 3.56 -23.45 4.56
N VAL A 306 3.33 -23.76 5.83
CA VAL A 306 3.95 -24.91 6.52
C VAL A 306 2.87 -25.78 7.14
N LEU A 307 2.90 -27.05 6.78
CA LEU A 307 2.11 -28.12 7.38
C LEU A 307 3.03 -28.94 8.27
N SER A 308 2.63 -29.30 9.48
CA SER A 308 3.50 -30.09 10.37
C SER A 308 2.72 -31.17 11.10
N ALA A 309 3.33 -32.34 11.26
CA ALA A 309 2.83 -33.42 12.09
C ALA A 309 3.74 -33.65 13.31
N ARG A 310 3.31 -34.44 14.28
CA ARG A 310 4.09 -34.84 15.45
C ARG A 310 5.26 -35.72 15.03
N ALA A 311 6.30 -35.74 15.88
CA ALA A 311 7.41 -36.68 15.74
C ALA A 311 6.90 -38.14 15.69
N GLY A 312 7.46 -38.94 14.79
CA GLY A 312 7.07 -40.34 14.58
C GLY A 312 5.84 -40.56 13.69
N THR A 313 5.26 -39.51 13.10
CA THR A 313 4.25 -39.66 12.03
C THR A 313 4.92 -40.20 10.77
N ASP A 314 4.27 -41.14 10.08
CA ASP A 314 4.72 -41.65 8.77
C ASP A 314 4.86 -40.50 7.78
N SER A 315 6.08 -40.31 7.27
CA SER A 315 6.43 -39.16 6.43
C SER A 315 5.89 -39.29 5.01
N GLU A 316 5.77 -40.51 4.46
CA GLU A 316 5.21 -40.72 3.12
C GLU A 316 3.68 -40.55 3.14
N ALA A 317 3.01 -41.09 4.17
CA ALA A 317 1.58 -40.87 4.37
C ALA A 317 1.26 -39.39 4.58
N PHE A 318 2.10 -38.67 5.34
CA PHE A 318 1.91 -37.23 5.55
C PHE A 318 2.20 -36.43 4.29
N HIS A 319 3.16 -36.84 3.47
CA HIS A 319 3.43 -36.25 2.17
C HIS A 319 2.25 -36.41 1.21
N ALA A 320 1.64 -37.60 1.16
CA ALA A 320 0.44 -37.86 0.37
C ALA A 320 -0.76 -37.02 0.86
N ALA A 321 -0.98 -36.93 2.16
CA ALA A 321 -2.01 -36.06 2.73
C ALA A 321 -1.79 -34.57 2.41
N ALA A 322 -0.54 -34.11 2.44
CA ALA A 322 -0.19 -32.75 2.06
C ALA A 322 -0.43 -32.48 0.57
N ARG A 323 -0.13 -33.45 -0.30
CA ARG A 323 -0.42 -33.37 -1.75
C ARG A 323 -1.92 -33.20 -2.00
N ASP A 324 -2.74 -34.05 -1.40
CA ASP A 324 -4.21 -33.99 -1.57
C ASP A 324 -4.79 -32.69 -1.01
N PHE A 325 -4.28 -32.24 0.14
CA PHE A 325 -4.64 -30.95 0.72
C PHE A 325 -4.32 -29.80 -0.22
N LEU A 326 -3.10 -29.76 -0.80
CA LEU A 326 -2.69 -28.70 -1.70
C LEU A 326 -3.51 -28.71 -3.01
N ALA A 327 -3.76 -29.90 -3.56
CA ALA A 327 -4.56 -30.06 -4.77
C ALA A 327 -5.99 -29.56 -4.58
N GLU A 328 -6.60 -29.79 -3.41
CA GLU A 328 -7.95 -29.35 -3.10
C GLU A 328 -8.04 -27.86 -2.73
N GLU A 329 -7.19 -27.37 -1.84
CA GLU A 329 -7.28 -25.97 -1.34
C GLU A 329 -6.77 -24.94 -2.33
N PHE A 330 -5.86 -25.35 -3.22
CA PHE A 330 -5.19 -24.48 -4.18
C PHE A 330 -5.41 -24.94 -5.62
N THR A 331 -6.58 -25.54 -5.90
CA THR A 331 -6.98 -25.86 -7.27
C THR A 331 -6.89 -24.62 -8.16
N GLY A 332 -6.19 -24.74 -9.29
CA GLY A 332 -5.99 -23.65 -10.26
C GLY A 332 -4.88 -22.64 -9.89
N TYR A 333 -4.19 -22.84 -8.77
CA TYR A 333 -3.02 -22.05 -8.38
C TYR A 333 -1.73 -22.84 -8.64
N ARG A 334 -0.64 -22.12 -8.92
CA ARG A 334 0.69 -22.70 -9.00
C ARG A 334 1.31 -22.83 -7.63
N TYR A 335 1.88 -23.98 -7.33
CA TYR A 335 2.60 -24.20 -6.09
C TYR A 335 3.71 -25.21 -6.26
N VAL A 336 4.70 -25.11 -5.38
CA VAL A 336 5.73 -26.11 -5.20
C VAL A 336 5.85 -26.43 -3.72
N PHE A 337 6.13 -27.67 -3.37
CA PHE A 337 6.25 -28.08 -1.98
C PHE A 337 7.32 -29.15 -1.78
N SER A 338 7.84 -29.24 -0.55
CA SER A 338 8.88 -30.19 -0.17
C SER A 338 8.60 -30.75 1.21
N LEU A 339 8.77 -32.06 1.36
CA LEU A 339 8.74 -32.75 2.63
C LEU A 339 10.09 -32.66 3.34
N HIS A 340 10.11 -32.16 4.56
CA HIS A 340 11.25 -32.18 5.46
C HIS A 340 11.02 -33.25 6.52
N ASP A 341 11.75 -34.35 6.37
CA ASP A 341 11.78 -35.46 7.31
C ASP A 341 13.10 -35.41 8.10
N PRO A 342 13.06 -35.29 9.44
CA PRO A 342 14.28 -35.25 10.24
C PRO A 342 15.20 -36.47 10.12
N SER A 343 14.69 -37.61 9.66
CA SER A 343 15.52 -38.79 9.40
C SER A 343 16.35 -38.68 8.12
N ARG A 344 15.88 -37.87 7.14
CA ARG A 344 16.50 -37.68 5.83
C ARG A 344 17.23 -36.33 5.69
N ASP A 345 16.72 -35.29 6.32
CA ASP A 345 17.29 -33.94 6.40
C ASP A 345 17.34 -33.50 7.88
N PRO A 346 18.24 -34.08 8.68
CA PRO A 346 18.38 -33.72 10.09
C PRO A 346 18.92 -32.29 10.22
N LYS A 347 18.31 -31.51 11.12
CA LYS A 347 18.94 -30.28 11.62
C LYS A 347 19.87 -30.63 12.77
N ALA A 348 21.09 -30.12 12.73
CA ALA A 348 22.04 -30.23 13.83
C ALA A 348 21.42 -29.70 15.14
N GLU A 349 21.81 -30.26 16.29
CA GLU A 349 21.28 -29.82 17.59
C GLU A 349 21.55 -28.34 17.88
N GLU A 350 22.70 -27.84 17.43
CA GLU A 350 23.12 -26.44 17.50
C GLU A 350 22.17 -25.51 16.71
N ALA A 351 21.46 -26.06 15.72
CA ALA A 351 20.49 -25.35 14.89
C ALA A 351 19.03 -25.46 15.42
N GLY A 352 18.79 -25.97 16.64
CA GLY A 352 17.45 -26.02 17.26
C GLY A 352 16.73 -27.38 17.25
N GLY A 353 17.48 -28.48 17.12
CA GLY A 353 16.97 -29.82 16.76
C GLY A 353 16.34 -30.72 17.85
N LYS A 354 15.79 -30.26 18.99
CA LYS A 354 15.28 -31.19 20.04
C LYS A 354 13.96 -31.90 19.75
N ARG A 355 13.16 -31.41 18.80
CA ARG A 355 11.87 -32.04 18.43
C ARG A 355 11.82 -32.21 16.91
N PRO A 356 12.66 -33.10 16.37
CA PRO A 356 12.58 -33.45 14.96
C PRO A 356 11.17 -33.92 14.66
N HIS A 357 10.48 -33.23 13.76
CA HIS A 357 9.15 -33.60 13.32
C HIS A 357 9.01 -33.38 11.82
N VAL A 358 8.17 -34.20 11.20
CA VAL A 358 7.90 -34.11 9.77
C VAL A 358 7.08 -32.86 9.47
N HIS A 359 7.48 -32.12 8.45
CA HIS A 359 6.77 -30.94 8.00
C HIS A 359 6.90 -30.76 6.49
N VAL A 360 5.87 -30.19 5.88
CA VAL A 360 5.86 -29.82 4.47
C VAL A 360 5.94 -28.31 4.38
N HIS A 361 6.88 -27.83 3.57
CA HIS A 361 6.94 -26.44 3.16
C HIS A 361 6.32 -26.31 1.76
N ALA A 362 5.33 -25.44 1.59
CA ALA A 362 4.73 -25.12 0.31
C ALA A 362 4.92 -23.65 -0.02
N VAL A 363 5.41 -23.34 -1.22
CA VAL A 363 5.46 -22.01 -1.79
C VAL A 363 4.36 -21.93 -2.84
N ILE A 364 3.42 -21.00 -2.66
CA ILE A 364 2.19 -20.92 -3.45
C ILE A 364 2.09 -19.53 -4.06
N ALA A 365 1.78 -19.46 -5.37
CA ALA A 365 1.44 -18.20 -6.02
C ALA A 365 0.12 -17.67 -5.47
N MET A 366 0.09 -16.41 -5.04
CA MET A 366 -1.09 -15.78 -4.46
C MET A 366 -2.21 -15.51 -5.46
N ARG A 367 -1.91 -15.65 -6.75
CA ARG A 367 -2.83 -15.43 -7.87
C ARG A 367 -2.92 -16.68 -8.73
N SER A 368 -4.14 -17.06 -9.13
CA SER A 368 -4.37 -18.13 -10.10
C SER A 368 -4.09 -17.66 -11.52
N ASP A 369 -4.00 -18.60 -12.47
CA ASP A 369 -3.92 -18.28 -13.90
C ASP A 369 -5.16 -17.50 -14.40
N MET A 370 -6.31 -17.66 -13.73
CA MET A 370 -7.55 -16.91 -14.01
C MET A 370 -7.61 -15.54 -13.31
N GLY A 371 -6.63 -15.25 -12.46
CA GLY A 371 -6.47 -13.96 -11.81
C GLY A 371 -7.08 -13.86 -10.41
N ASP A 372 -7.70 -14.92 -9.90
CA ASP A 372 -8.25 -15.02 -8.55
C ASP A 372 -7.15 -14.94 -7.51
N ARG A 373 -7.47 -14.41 -6.32
CA ARG A 373 -6.50 -14.24 -5.24
C ARG A 373 -6.85 -15.13 -4.05
N ILE A 374 -5.84 -15.75 -3.45
CA ILE A 374 -5.98 -16.51 -2.22
C ILE A 374 -6.38 -15.58 -1.07
N GLU A 375 -7.45 -15.95 -0.37
CA GLU A 375 -7.84 -15.34 0.90
C GLU A 375 -7.08 -15.97 2.06
N THR A 376 -6.61 -15.15 3.01
CA THR A 376 -5.85 -15.61 4.17
C THR A 376 -6.49 -15.11 5.47
N THR A 377 -7.78 -15.42 5.66
CA THR A 377 -8.55 -15.00 6.83
C THR A 377 -8.51 -16.06 7.95
N ILE A 378 -8.90 -15.69 9.17
CA ILE A 378 -8.98 -16.64 10.31
C ILE A 378 -9.89 -17.85 9.97
N PRO A 379 -11.11 -17.66 9.41
CA PRO A 379 -11.93 -18.77 8.91
C PRO A 379 -11.20 -19.66 7.89
N THR A 380 -10.48 -19.07 6.92
CA THR A 380 -9.73 -19.84 5.92
C THR A 380 -8.69 -20.76 6.57
N PHE A 381 -7.92 -20.27 7.55
CA PHE A 381 -6.96 -21.14 8.27
C PHE A 381 -7.64 -22.21 9.11
N ARG A 382 -8.87 -21.98 9.60
CA ARG A 382 -9.64 -23.02 10.29
C ARG A 382 -10.03 -24.11 9.29
N ARG A 383 -10.56 -23.74 8.12
CA ARG A 383 -10.84 -24.66 7.01
C ARG A 383 -9.60 -25.46 6.65
N TRP A 384 -8.47 -24.82 6.39
CA TRP A 384 -7.24 -25.51 6.03
C TRP A 384 -6.78 -26.54 7.06
N ARG A 385 -6.97 -26.26 8.36
CA ARG A 385 -6.67 -27.24 9.40
C ARG A 385 -7.65 -28.40 9.44
N ALA A 386 -8.92 -28.18 9.11
CA ALA A 386 -9.91 -29.25 8.96
C ALA A 386 -9.59 -30.11 7.72
N THR A 387 -9.29 -29.49 6.58
CA THR A 387 -8.96 -30.20 5.33
C THR A 387 -7.71 -31.06 5.49
N ILE A 388 -6.61 -30.55 6.07
CA ILE A 388 -5.43 -31.39 6.29
C ILE A 388 -5.68 -32.51 7.31
N ALA A 389 -6.57 -32.31 8.30
CA ALA A 389 -6.95 -33.37 9.23
C ALA A 389 -7.73 -34.49 8.51
N GLU A 390 -8.68 -34.12 7.65
CA GLU A 390 -9.44 -35.05 6.81
C GLU A 390 -8.51 -35.83 5.86
N LYS A 391 -7.61 -35.15 5.14
CA LYS A 391 -6.65 -35.83 4.24
C LYS A 391 -5.67 -36.71 5.02
N ALA A 392 -5.18 -36.24 6.17
CA ALA A 392 -4.33 -37.06 7.03
C ALA A 392 -5.06 -38.34 7.47
N LEU A 393 -6.33 -38.25 7.87
CA LEU A 393 -7.13 -39.42 8.26
C LEU A 393 -7.30 -40.40 7.09
N ALA A 394 -7.56 -39.91 5.87
CA ALA A 394 -7.67 -40.74 4.67
C ALA A 394 -6.37 -41.52 4.37
N HIS A 395 -5.22 -40.97 4.77
CA HIS A 395 -3.89 -41.61 4.68
C HIS A 395 -3.47 -42.32 5.98
N GLY A 396 -4.42 -42.62 6.88
CA GLY A 396 -4.17 -43.40 8.10
C GLY A 396 -3.50 -42.64 9.24
N ILE A 397 -3.43 -41.30 9.17
CA ILE A 397 -2.87 -40.44 10.21
C ILE A 397 -4.02 -39.82 11.01
N ASN A 398 -4.21 -40.31 12.23
CA ASN A 398 -5.18 -39.75 13.17
C ASN A 398 -4.81 -38.31 13.57
N MET A 399 -5.47 -37.33 12.95
CA MET A 399 -5.21 -35.91 13.11
C MET A 399 -6.52 -35.12 13.19
N GLU A 400 -6.55 -34.08 14.02
CA GLU A 400 -7.75 -33.30 14.30
C GLU A 400 -7.47 -31.79 14.26
N MET A 401 -8.38 -31.02 13.68
CA MET A 401 -8.35 -29.57 13.87
C MET A 401 -8.55 -29.27 15.36
N THR A 402 -7.76 -28.35 15.92
CA THR A 402 -7.89 -27.93 17.34
C THR A 402 -7.93 -26.42 17.48
N ASP A 403 -8.72 -25.93 18.43
CA ASP A 403 -8.74 -24.54 18.87
C ASP A 403 -8.26 -24.44 20.33
N ARG A 404 -7.47 -23.40 20.64
CA ARG A 404 -6.96 -23.21 22.00
C ARG A 404 -8.06 -23.01 23.04
N ARG A 405 -9.23 -22.49 22.63
CA ARG A 405 -10.40 -22.28 23.49
C ARG A 405 -10.99 -23.60 23.97
N GLU A 406 -10.84 -24.67 23.19
CA GLU A 406 -11.36 -26.02 23.51
C GLU A 406 -10.60 -26.69 24.66
N ARG A 407 -9.43 -26.15 25.04
CA ARG A 407 -8.56 -26.66 26.10
C ARG A 407 -8.07 -25.59 27.08
N GLY A 408 -8.52 -24.34 26.93
CA GLY A 408 -8.01 -23.21 27.72
C GLY A 408 -6.49 -23.04 27.62
N SER A 409 -5.90 -23.23 26.43
CA SER A 409 -4.44 -23.11 26.24
C SER A 409 -4.00 -21.66 25.98
N ALA A 410 -2.84 -21.28 26.51
CA ALA A 410 -2.21 -20.00 26.21
C ALA A 410 -1.99 -19.76 24.70
N ALA A 411 -2.13 -18.49 24.30
CA ALA A 411 -1.88 -18.03 22.94
C ALA A 411 -0.43 -18.35 22.52
N ALA A 412 -0.23 -18.62 21.22
CA ALA A 412 1.12 -18.68 20.67
C ALA A 412 1.77 -17.28 20.68
N TYR A 413 3.10 -17.26 20.72
CA TYR A 413 3.91 -16.06 20.52
C TYR A 413 4.40 -15.99 19.07
N GLY A 414 4.50 -14.76 18.55
CA GLY A 414 5.04 -14.49 17.21
C GLY A 414 6.54 -14.23 17.22
N ARG A 415 7.17 -14.23 16.03
CA ARG A 415 8.61 -13.97 15.84
C ARG A 415 9.07 -12.65 16.45
N ASN A 416 8.26 -11.59 16.34
CA ASN A 416 8.65 -10.26 16.84
C ASN A 416 8.43 -10.09 18.35
N GLN A 417 7.81 -11.08 19.00
CA GLN A 417 7.54 -11.07 20.44
C GLN A 417 8.70 -11.69 21.22
N VAL A 418 9.53 -12.51 20.58
CA VAL A 418 10.57 -13.24 21.29
C VAL A 418 11.85 -13.29 20.47
N ARG A 419 13.00 -13.21 21.13
CA ARG A 419 14.32 -13.37 20.52
C ARG A 419 14.95 -14.69 21.00
N PRO A 420 15.55 -15.50 20.12
CA PRO A 420 16.24 -16.71 20.53
C PRO A 420 17.48 -16.35 21.36
N THR A 421 17.64 -16.97 22.53
CA THR A 421 18.81 -16.82 23.42
C THR A 421 19.75 -18.02 23.34
N SER A 422 19.20 -19.20 23.07
CA SER A 422 19.95 -20.42 22.80
C SER A 422 19.23 -21.22 21.73
N ARG A 423 19.99 -21.80 20.81
CA ARG A 423 19.48 -22.77 19.82
C ARG A 423 19.87 -24.19 20.16
N LEU A 424 20.70 -24.42 21.17
CA LEU A 424 21.20 -25.74 21.50
C LEU A 424 20.08 -26.62 22.05
N GLY A 425 19.78 -27.70 21.33
CA GLY A 425 18.64 -28.55 21.64
C GLY A 425 17.33 -27.84 21.31
N ARG A 426 16.68 -27.20 22.30
CA ARG A 426 15.39 -26.51 22.08
C ARG A 426 15.64 -25.02 22.04
N THR A 427 15.17 -24.35 20.99
CA THR A 427 15.31 -22.90 20.92
C THR A 427 14.63 -22.23 22.12
N GLU A 428 15.45 -21.69 23.01
CA GLU A 428 15.04 -20.86 24.12
C GLU A 428 14.91 -19.43 23.63
N HIS A 429 13.91 -18.74 24.14
CA HIS A 429 13.70 -17.37 23.78
C HIS A 429 13.45 -16.52 25.01
N GLU A 430 13.73 -15.23 24.84
CA GLU A 430 13.39 -14.16 25.75
C GLU A 430 12.40 -13.22 25.06
N GLY A 431 11.45 -12.69 25.82
CA GLY A 431 10.48 -11.71 25.34
C GLY A 431 11.14 -10.40 24.94
N THR A 432 10.67 -9.81 23.85
CA THR A 432 11.08 -8.46 23.42
C THR A 432 10.49 -7.34 24.29
N SER A 433 9.54 -7.69 25.17
CA SER A 433 8.93 -6.84 26.19
C SER A 433 8.43 -7.69 27.36
N GLU A 434 8.09 -7.07 28.49
CA GLU A 434 7.51 -7.77 29.64
C GLU A 434 6.20 -8.52 29.27
N SER A 435 5.34 -7.90 28.45
CA SER A 435 4.12 -8.54 27.97
C SER A 435 4.40 -9.73 27.06
N ALA A 436 5.46 -9.65 26.25
CA ALA A 436 5.88 -10.72 25.38
C ALA A 436 6.55 -11.86 26.15
N GLN A 437 7.31 -11.54 27.20
CA GLN A 437 7.90 -12.50 28.14
C GLN A 437 6.80 -13.28 28.86
N ARG A 438 5.82 -12.59 29.45
CA ARG A 438 4.64 -13.22 30.08
C ARG A 438 3.92 -14.18 29.12
N ARG A 439 3.75 -13.79 27.85
CA ARG A 439 3.14 -14.65 26.83
C ARG A 439 3.99 -15.88 26.52
N TYR A 440 5.31 -15.70 26.38
CA TYR A 440 6.24 -16.79 26.16
C TYR A 440 6.20 -17.79 27.32
N ASP A 441 6.31 -17.31 28.56
CA ASP A 441 6.28 -18.13 29.76
C ASP A 441 4.96 -18.87 29.90
N ALA A 442 3.82 -18.17 29.73
CA ALA A 442 2.51 -18.78 29.74
C ALA A 442 2.38 -19.89 28.68
N LYS A 443 2.97 -19.71 27.49
CA LYS A 443 2.94 -20.74 26.45
C LYS A 443 3.86 -21.92 26.76
N ARG A 444 5.02 -21.69 27.38
CA ARG A 444 6.02 -22.71 27.69
C ARG A 444 5.63 -23.56 28.90
N SER A 445 4.99 -22.96 29.90
CA SER A 445 4.45 -23.65 31.09
C SER A 445 3.07 -24.27 30.86
N ASP A 446 2.53 -24.16 29.63
CA ASP A 446 1.15 -24.54 29.30
C ASP A 446 0.11 -23.93 30.26
N HIS A 447 0.35 -22.67 30.62
CA HIS A 447 -0.52 -21.92 31.51
C HIS A 447 -1.94 -21.85 30.95
N ARG A 448 -2.90 -21.96 31.87
CA ARG A 448 -4.32 -21.91 31.54
C ARG A 448 -4.67 -20.49 31.12
N SER A 449 -5.37 -20.36 29.99
CA SER A 449 -5.73 -19.07 29.42
C SER A 449 -7.15 -19.13 28.91
N PHE A 450 -7.98 -18.24 29.46
CA PHE A 450 -9.40 -18.22 29.18
C PHE A 450 -9.77 -17.06 28.26
N ALA A 451 -10.82 -17.29 27.49
CA ALA A 451 -11.38 -16.27 26.62
C ALA A 451 -11.96 -15.11 27.43
N ARG A 452 -11.64 -13.88 27.04
CA ARG A 452 -12.16 -12.66 27.70
C ARG A 452 -13.44 -12.14 27.05
N THR A 453 -13.62 -12.38 25.76
CA THR A 453 -14.81 -11.90 25.02
C THR A 453 -15.98 -12.87 25.18
N GLU A 454 -17.19 -12.34 25.22
CA GLU A 454 -18.43 -13.12 25.36
C GLU A 454 -18.55 -14.22 24.30
N ILE A 455 -18.31 -13.89 23.02
CA ILE A 455 -18.35 -14.84 21.91
C ILE A 455 -17.40 -16.02 22.15
N SER A 456 -16.18 -15.75 22.63
CA SER A 456 -15.20 -16.81 22.85
C SER A 456 -15.44 -17.57 24.17
N ARG A 457 -16.07 -16.94 25.17
CA ARG A 457 -16.55 -17.62 26.38
C ARG A 457 -17.67 -18.59 26.04
N ASN A 458 -18.67 -18.16 25.26
CA ASN A 458 -19.74 -19.03 24.78
C ASN A 458 -19.19 -20.24 24.00
N TYR A 459 -18.21 -20.03 23.12
CA TYR A 459 -17.53 -21.14 22.43
C TYR A 459 -16.83 -22.09 23.40
N THR A 460 -16.17 -21.56 24.43
CA THR A 460 -15.48 -22.35 25.46
C THR A 460 -16.48 -23.16 26.28
N ASP A 461 -17.64 -22.58 26.62
CA ASP A 461 -18.71 -23.27 27.34
C ASP A 461 -19.32 -24.41 26.53
N ILE A 462 -19.50 -24.22 25.22
CA ILE A 462 -19.93 -25.29 24.30
C ILE A 462 -18.89 -26.42 24.31
N ALA A 463 -17.60 -26.07 24.15
CA ALA A 463 -16.53 -27.07 24.19
C ALA A 463 -16.48 -27.82 25.53
N LYS A 464 -16.66 -27.12 26.65
CA LYS A 464 -16.72 -27.74 27.99
C LYS A 464 -17.83 -28.79 28.06
N ARG A 465 -19.04 -28.45 27.61
CA ARG A 465 -20.19 -29.38 27.62
C ARG A 465 -19.91 -30.63 26.79
N GLU A 466 -19.26 -30.49 25.63
CA GLU A 466 -18.89 -31.66 24.82
C GLU A 466 -17.84 -32.54 25.52
N TRP A 467 -16.87 -31.94 26.23
CA TRP A 467 -15.93 -32.68 27.08
C TRP A 467 -16.63 -33.38 28.27
N GLU A 468 -17.62 -32.75 28.91
CA GLU A 468 -18.42 -33.36 29.99
C GLU A 468 -19.18 -34.59 29.51
N VAL A 469 -19.73 -34.53 28.30
CA VAL A 469 -20.42 -35.68 27.72
C VAL A 469 -19.43 -36.82 27.46
N LEU A 470 -18.24 -36.56 26.93
CA LEU A 470 -17.22 -37.60 26.76
C LEU A 470 -16.70 -38.15 28.10
N ALA A 471 -16.60 -37.31 29.12
CA ALA A 471 -16.17 -37.70 30.46
C ALA A 471 -17.17 -38.60 31.19
N SER A 472 -18.46 -38.55 30.80
CA SER A 472 -19.57 -39.32 31.39
C SER A 472 -19.97 -40.56 30.59
N GLN A 473 -19.50 -40.69 29.35
CA GLN A 473 -19.72 -41.88 28.53
C GLN A 473 -18.83 -43.04 28.97
N ASP A 474 -19.34 -44.26 28.80
CA ASP A 474 -18.63 -45.54 29.02
C ASP A 474 -17.60 -45.77 27.89
N SER A 475 -16.65 -44.85 27.78
CA SER A 475 -15.53 -44.88 26.85
C SER A 475 -14.33 -45.56 27.50
N ASP A 476 -13.30 -45.88 26.71
CA ASP A 476 -12.01 -46.37 27.22
C ASP A 476 -11.52 -45.50 28.39
N GLU A 477 -11.05 -46.13 29.47
CA GLU A 477 -10.74 -45.48 30.74
C GLU A 477 -9.77 -44.30 30.57
N ARG A 478 -8.82 -44.42 29.62
CA ARG A 478 -7.86 -43.36 29.29
C ARG A 478 -8.54 -42.17 28.62
N SER A 479 -9.47 -42.41 27.70
CA SER A 479 -10.20 -41.35 27.00
C SER A 479 -11.11 -40.58 27.95
N ALA A 480 -11.83 -41.29 28.83
CA ALA A 480 -12.66 -40.68 29.87
C ALA A 480 -11.81 -39.84 30.85
N SER A 481 -10.64 -40.35 31.26
CA SER A 481 -9.71 -39.63 32.14
C SER A 481 -9.17 -38.36 31.49
N PHE A 482 -8.77 -38.42 30.21
CA PHE A 482 -8.34 -37.25 29.44
C PHE A 482 -9.46 -36.19 29.34
N ALA A 483 -10.69 -36.62 29.05
CA ALA A 483 -11.85 -35.71 28.99
C ALA A 483 -12.10 -35.03 30.35
N LYS A 484 -12.04 -35.78 31.47
CA LYS A 484 -12.16 -35.23 32.83
C LYS A 484 -11.07 -34.18 33.13
N GLU A 485 -9.84 -34.41 32.68
CA GLU A 485 -8.76 -33.42 32.81
C GLU A 485 -9.09 -32.14 32.04
N GLN A 486 -9.61 -32.23 30.82
CA GLN A 486 -10.01 -31.05 30.03
C GLN A 486 -11.18 -30.30 30.70
N VAL A 487 -12.17 -31.01 31.24
CA VAL A 487 -13.27 -30.39 32.00
C VAL A 487 -12.72 -29.64 33.22
N SER A 488 -11.91 -30.28 34.06
CA SER A 488 -11.30 -29.65 35.25
C SER A 488 -10.48 -28.41 34.88
N ARG A 489 -9.75 -28.48 33.76
CA ARG A 489 -8.97 -27.36 33.22
C ARG A 489 -9.85 -26.16 32.83
N LEU A 490 -11.04 -26.41 32.29
CA LEU A 490 -12.00 -25.37 31.91
C LEU A 490 -12.88 -24.89 33.09
N GLU A 491 -13.03 -25.68 34.15
CA GLU A 491 -13.80 -25.32 35.36
C GLU A 491 -13.11 -24.32 36.26
N LEU A 492 -11.80 -24.48 36.47
CA LEU A 492 -10.99 -23.58 37.30
C LEU A 492 -10.94 -22.14 36.75
N ALA A 493 -11.37 -21.95 35.49
CA ALA A 493 -11.64 -20.63 34.91
C ALA A 493 -12.65 -19.81 35.70
N ARG A 494 -13.68 -20.47 36.27
CA ARG A 494 -14.77 -19.81 36.99
C ARG A 494 -14.38 -19.41 38.41
N SER A 495 -13.42 -20.10 39.03
CA SER A 495 -13.00 -19.83 40.41
C SER A 495 -12.02 -18.66 40.53
N GLU A 496 -11.22 -18.36 39.50
CA GLU A 496 -10.33 -17.19 39.47
C GLU A 496 -11.06 -15.87 39.11
N ASP A 497 -12.27 -15.94 38.55
CA ASP A 497 -13.19 -14.80 38.33
C ASP A 497 -13.96 -14.43 39.63
N SER A 498 -13.30 -14.45 40.79
CA SER A 498 -13.90 -14.05 42.08
C SER A 498 -14.17 -12.52 42.15
N PRO A 499 -15.26 -12.05 42.78
CA PRO A 499 -15.78 -10.67 42.61
C PRO A 499 -14.82 -9.54 43.02
N ASN A 500 -13.86 -9.80 43.92
CA ASN A 500 -12.94 -8.76 44.41
C ASN A 500 -11.78 -8.42 43.46
N VAL A 501 -11.45 -9.28 42.48
CA VAL A 501 -10.46 -8.96 41.42
C VAL A 501 -11.15 -8.31 40.21
N ILE A 502 -12.46 -8.52 40.08
CA ILE A 502 -13.26 -7.97 38.99
C ILE A 502 -13.40 -6.45 39.14
N VAL A 503 -13.66 -5.90 40.33
CA VAL A 503 -13.90 -4.44 40.50
C VAL A 503 -12.67 -3.58 40.15
N ALA A 504 -11.47 -3.98 40.57
CA ALA A 504 -10.24 -3.27 40.20
C ALA A 504 -9.92 -3.39 38.70
N SER A 505 -10.15 -4.58 38.13
CA SER A 505 -9.95 -4.78 36.69
C SER A 505 -11.06 -4.19 35.83
N GLU A 506 -12.30 -4.05 36.32
CA GLU A 506 -13.42 -3.42 35.63
C GLU A 506 -13.25 -1.91 35.61
N ALA A 507 -12.77 -1.28 36.68
CA ALA A 507 -12.41 0.13 36.64
C ALA A 507 -11.32 0.41 35.60
N GLU A 508 -10.25 -0.40 35.57
CA GLU A 508 -9.18 -0.31 34.56
C GLU A 508 -9.67 -0.67 33.13
N LYS A 509 -10.59 -1.64 32.99
CA LYS A 509 -11.18 -2.04 31.70
C LYS A 509 -12.19 -1.01 31.18
N SER A 510 -13.01 -0.44 32.06
CA SER A 510 -13.97 0.62 31.72
C SER A 510 -13.22 1.87 31.31
N LEU A 511 -12.14 2.24 32.00
CA LEU A 511 -11.23 3.30 31.56
C LEU A 511 -10.62 2.99 30.18
N SER A 512 -10.06 1.81 29.98
CA SER A 512 -9.44 1.45 28.68
C SER A 512 -10.45 1.39 27.51
N GLN A 513 -11.67 0.90 27.76
CA GLN A 513 -12.74 0.87 26.77
C GLN A 513 -13.27 2.27 26.49
N PHE A 514 -13.47 3.08 27.54
CA PHE A 514 -13.84 4.48 27.45
C PHE A 514 -12.81 5.27 26.62
N GLU A 515 -11.51 5.11 26.89
CA GLU A 515 -10.41 5.69 26.10
C GLU A 515 -10.46 5.23 24.63
N THR A 516 -10.77 3.96 24.38
CA THR A 516 -10.89 3.43 23.00
C THR A 516 -12.05 4.08 22.25
N TYR A 517 -13.19 4.29 22.91
CA TYR A 517 -14.33 5.00 22.32
C TYR A 517 -14.02 6.49 22.13
N LEU A 518 -13.28 7.13 23.03
CA LEU A 518 -12.82 8.51 22.84
C LEU A 518 -11.86 8.65 21.65
N VAL A 519 -10.93 7.71 21.45
CA VAL A 519 -10.07 7.68 20.25
C VAL A 519 -10.89 7.46 18.98
N THR A 520 -11.96 6.66 19.07
CA THR A 520 -12.88 6.44 17.94
C THR A 520 -13.69 7.70 17.63
N LEU A 521 -14.21 8.38 18.65
CA LEU A 521 -14.86 9.68 18.53
C LEU A 521 -13.92 10.72 17.92
N GLN A 522 -12.67 10.79 18.37
CA GLN A 522 -11.64 11.67 17.80
C GLN A 522 -11.48 11.42 16.29
N LYS A 523 -11.37 10.16 15.86
CA LYS A 523 -11.25 9.82 14.43
C LYS A 523 -12.50 10.16 13.61
N ILE A 524 -13.69 10.05 14.21
CA ILE A 524 -14.95 10.37 13.52
C ILE A 524 -15.12 11.89 13.41
N VAL A 525 -14.83 12.65 14.47
CA VAL A 525 -14.98 14.11 14.54
C VAL A 525 -13.86 14.83 13.77
N PHE A 526 -12.64 14.27 13.79
CA PHE A 526 -11.44 14.75 13.09
C PHE A 526 -10.86 13.77 12.03
N PRO A 527 -11.61 13.39 10.98
CA PRO A 527 -11.03 12.67 9.86
C PRO A 527 -9.97 13.51 9.13
N ASP A 528 -8.97 12.85 8.56
CA ASP A 528 -7.93 13.46 7.70
C ASP A 528 -8.46 13.92 6.32
N GLU A 529 -9.74 13.67 6.02
CA GLU A 529 -10.40 14.06 4.76
C GLU A 529 -11.09 15.42 4.86
N ARG A 530 -11.13 16.18 3.75
CA ARG A 530 -11.86 17.46 3.66
C ARG A 530 -13.37 17.22 3.65
N ILE A 531 -13.96 17.13 4.85
CA ILE A 531 -15.39 16.88 5.12
C ILE A 531 -16.31 18.03 4.69
N SER A 532 -15.79 19.18 4.27
CA SER A 532 -16.58 20.36 3.89
C SER A 532 -17.38 20.20 2.58
N GLN A 533 -17.41 18.99 2.00
CA GLN A 533 -18.13 18.66 0.77
C GLN A 533 -19.18 17.54 0.95
N MET A 534 -19.58 17.21 2.19
CA MET A 534 -20.64 16.22 2.43
C MET A 534 -22.00 16.78 2.01
N ASN A 535 -22.77 16.01 1.24
CA ASN A 535 -24.18 16.34 0.99
C ASN A 535 -25.04 16.10 2.25
N ARG A 536 -26.27 16.63 2.30
CA ARG A 536 -27.23 16.47 3.42
C ARG A 536 -27.27 15.05 3.99
N SER A 537 -27.39 14.05 3.12
CA SER A 537 -27.56 12.65 3.51
C SER A 537 -26.29 12.04 4.12
N GLU A 538 -25.13 12.43 3.61
CA GLU A 538 -23.82 12.05 4.14
C GLU A 538 -23.56 12.74 5.50
N PHE A 539 -23.98 14.00 5.63
CA PHE A 539 -23.89 14.75 6.88
C PHE A 539 -24.76 14.13 7.98
N GLU A 540 -26.00 13.73 7.67
CA GLU A 540 -26.87 13.02 8.62
C GLU A 540 -26.29 11.66 9.06
N ALA A 541 -25.65 10.94 8.13
CA ALA A 541 -24.96 9.69 8.45
C ALA A 541 -23.69 9.93 9.29
N TYR A 542 -23.01 11.06 9.10
CA TYR A 542 -21.91 11.52 9.94
C TYR A 542 -22.38 11.89 11.36
N GLU A 543 -23.43 12.70 11.48
CA GLU A 543 -24.03 13.08 12.77
C GLU A 543 -24.44 11.85 13.59
N LYS A 544 -25.13 10.89 12.95
CA LYS A 544 -25.50 9.63 13.60
C LYS A 544 -24.29 8.83 14.10
N ARG A 545 -23.16 8.86 13.37
CA ARG A 545 -21.92 8.18 13.80
C ARG A 545 -21.27 8.87 14.99
N VAL A 546 -21.29 10.21 15.04
CA VAL A 546 -20.77 10.99 16.17
C VAL A 546 -21.61 10.70 17.43
N GLU A 547 -22.94 10.78 17.34
CA GLU A 547 -23.82 10.50 18.48
C GLU A 547 -23.74 9.03 18.93
N MET A 548 -23.61 8.09 18.00
CA MET A 548 -23.39 6.68 18.34
C MET A 548 -22.08 6.48 19.13
N ALA A 549 -21.01 7.18 18.75
CA ALA A 549 -19.73 7.10 19.44
C ALA A 549 -19.78 7.75 20.83
N LEU A 550 -20.45 8.91 20.96
CA LEU A 550 -20.70 9.54 22.26
C LEU A 550 -21.52 8.63 23.18
N PHE A 551 -22.60 8.04 22.67
CA PHE A 551 -23.44 7.11 23.42
C PHE A 551 -22.69 5.85 23.88
N GLN A 552 -21.82 5.30 23.04
CA GLN A 552 -21.00 4.14 23.40
C GLN A 552 -19.96 4.49 24.48
N ALA A 553 -19.36 5.68 24.41
CA ALA A 553 -18.44 6.17 25.43
C ALA A 553 -19.16 6.40 26.77
N GLU A 554 -20.32 7.06 26.76
CA GLU A 554 -21.13 7.33 27.96
C GLU A 554 -21.51 6.04 28.71
N ARG A 555 -21.85 4.97 27.97
CA ARG A 555 -22.30 3.70 28.56
C ARG A 555 -21.22 2.97 29.35
N VAL A 556 -19.94 3.21 29.05
CA VAL A 556 -18.79 2.55 29.70
C VAL A 556 -17.94 3.53 30.52
N MET A 557 -18.38 4.77 30.65
CA MET A 557 -17.67 5.86 31.32
C MET A 557 -17.62 5.65 32.85
N PRO A 558 -16.44 5.70 33.47
CA PRO A 558 -16.30 5.71 34.94
C PRO A 558 -16.80 7.01 35.56
N PRO A 559 -17.44 7.00 36.74
CA PRO A 559 -18.08 8.18 37.34
C PRO A 559 -17.12 9.36 37.58
N GLU A 560 -15.82 9.10 37.75
CA GLU A 560 -14.78 10.13 37.92
C GLU A 560 -14.54 10.95 36.64
N GLN A 561 -14.88 10.41 35.47
CA GLN A 561 -14.67 11.02 34.17
C GLN A 561 -15.90 11.77 33.62
N LYS A 562 -16.98 11.82 34.40
CA LYS A 562 -18.25 12.38 33.95
C LYS A 562 -18.13 13.85 33.53
N THR A 563 -17.44 14.67 34.31
CA THR A 563 -17.28 16.10 34.02
C THR A 563 -16.48 16.34 32.75
N SER A 564 -15.32 15.70 32.59
CA SER A 564 -14.50 15.81 31.37
C SER A 564 -15.20 15.21 30.15
N PHE A 565 -15.98 14.13 30.32
CA PHE A 565 -16.80 13.57 29.25
C PHE A 565 -17.91 14.54 28.80
N GLU A 566 -18.59 15.20 29.73
CA GLU A 566 -19.63 16.19 29.42
C GLU A 566 -19.05 17.36 28.61
N GLU A 567 -17.84 17.81 28.94
CA GLU A 567 -17.11 18.84 28.19
C GLU A 567 -16.74 18.36 26.78
N ILE A 568 -16.21 17.15 26.64
CA ILE A 568 -15.88 16.52 25.34
C ILE A 568 -17.14 16.31 24.48
N ALA A 569 -18.26 15.89 25.07
CA ALA A 569 -19.51 15.68 24.37
C ALA A 569 -20.12 16.99 23.89
N ALA A 570 -20.07 18.05 24.72
CA ALA A 570 -20.50 19.39 24.34
C ALA A 570 -19.66 19.92 23.17
N ALA A 571 -18.34 19.76 23.24
CA ALA A 571 -17.42 20.13 22.17
C ALA A 571 -17.70 19.37 20.86
N ALA A 572 -17.83 18.04 20.91
CA ALA A 572 -18.12 17.23 19.74
C ALA A 572 -19.43 17.66 19.04
N ARG A 573 -20.49 17.94 19.82
CA ARG A 573 -21.78 18.42 19.30
C ARG A 573 -21.68 19.80 18.69
N GLU A 574 -20.99 20.74 19.34
CA GLU A 574 -20.80 22.08 18.80
C GLU A 574 -20.03 22.04 17.47
N HIS A 575 -19.05 21.15 17.31
CA HIS A 575 -18.36 20.96 16.04
C HIS A 575 -19.26 20.39 14.93
N VAL A 576 -20.15 19.47 15.28
CA VAL A 576 -21.19 19.00 14.35
C VAL A 576 -22.11 20.17 13.97
N ASP A 577 -22.53 21.01 14.92
CA ASP A 577 -23.39 22.17 14.65
C ASP A 577 -22.73 23.22 13.76
N VAL A 578 -21.45 23.57 13.99
CA VAL A 578 -20.69 24.47 13.11
C VAL A 578 -20.61 23.91 11.69
N ARG A 579 -20.41 22.59 11.55
CA ARG A 579 -20.38 21.94 10.23
C ARG A 579 -21.74 21.84 9.57
N ARG A 580 -22.81 21.63 10.35
CA ARG A 580 -24.19 21.67 9.85
C ARG A 580 -24.46 23.03 9.22
N GLU A 581 -24.05 24.10 9.88
CA GLU A 581 -24.25 25.46 9.39
C GLU A 581 -23.43 25.74 8.13
N LEU A 582 -22.18 25.27 8.05
CA LEU A 582 -21.37 25.38 6.83
C LEU A 582 -21.98 24.62 5.66
N MET A 583 -22.50 23.41 5.89
CA MET A 583 -23.21 22.62 4.88
C MET A 583 -24.51 23.32 4.45
N GLU A 584 -25.28 23.88 5.39
CA GLU A 584 -26.49 24.64 5.07
C GLU A 584 -26.19 25.93 4.31
N GLN A 585 -25.08 26.60 4.59
CA GLN A 585 -24.61 27.75 3.81
C GLN A 585 -24.16 27.35 2.40
N ALA A 586 -23.49 26.20 2.26
CA ALA A 586 -23.12 25.63 0.96
C ALA A 586 -24.37 25.28 0.15
N GLU A 587 -25.36 24.60 0.74
CA GLU A 587 -26.66 24.30 0.11
C GLU A 587 -27.42 25.58 -0.26
N GLN A 588 -27.40 26.62 0.59
CA GLN A 588 -28.02 27.91 0.27
C GLN A 588 -27.27 28.66 -0.84
N SER A 589 -25.95 28.47 -0.97
CA SER A 589 -25.14 29.06 -2.03
C SER A 589 -25.31 28.33 -3.37
N GLU A 590 -25.42 27.00 -3.36
CA GLU A 590 -25.79 26.18 -4.52
C GLU A 590 -27.24 26.47 -4.91
N ALA A 591 -28.19 26.57 -3.97
CA ALA A 591 -29.58 26.95 -4.26
C ALA A 591 -29.72 28.43 -4.72
N ARG A 592 -28.82 29.33 -4.30
CA ARG A 592 -28.72 30.69 -4.88
C ARG A 592 -28.12 30.66 -6.28
N SER A 593 -27.18 29.75 -6.55
CA SER A 593 -26.62 29.53 -7.89
C SER A 593 -27.68 28.93 -8.82
N GLU A 594 -28.45 27.94 -8.35
CA GLU A 594 -29.56 27.32 -9.08
C GLU A 594 -30.72 28.30 -9.30
N ARG A 595 -30.99 29.23 -8.36
CA ARG A 595 -31.94 30.34 -8.60
C ARG A 595 -31.41 31.43 -9.54
N VAL A 596 -30.10 31.51 -9.75
CA VAL A 596 -29.48 32.37 -10.79
C VAL A 596 -29.42 31.62 -12.14
N ASP A 597 -29.42 30.29 -12.13
CA ASP A 597 -29.52 29.45 -13.33
C ASP A 597 -30.96 29.18 -13.79
N GLU A 598 -31.97 29.28 -12.92
CA GLU A 598 -33.39 29.24 -13.32
C GLU A 598 -33.84 30.50 -14.10
N ASP A 599 -33.04 31.58 -14.10
CA ASP A 599 -33.26 32.78 -14.93
C ASP A 599 -32.40 32.78 -16.22
N ARG A 600 -31.65 31.69 -16.49
CA ARG A 600 -30.97 31.47 -17.77
C ARG A 600 -31.62 30.33 -18.53
N GLY A 601 -32.44 30.71 -19.51
CA GLY A 601 -33.06 29.82 -20.49
C GLY A 601 -32.07 29.07 -21.41
N PRO A 602 -32.54 28.50 -22.54
CA PRO A 602 -32.07 27.27 -23.20
C PRO A 602 -30.70 27.34 -23.93
N ALA A 603 -29.68 27.95 -23.33
CA ALA A 603 -28.38 28.18 -23.98
C ALA A 603 -27.38 27.00 -23.85
N GLY A 604 -27.55 26.12 -22.86
CA GLY A 604 -26.63 25.00 -22.62
C GLY A 604 -26.65 23.90 -23.69
N ASP A 605 -27.82 23.65 -24.28
CA ASP A 605 -27.94 22.69 -25.39
C ASP A 605 -27.45 23.27 -26.73
N GLU A 606 -27.53 24.59 -26.93
CA GLU A 606 -27.01 25.25 -28.14
C GLU A 606 -25.48 25.24 -28.22
N ALA A 607 -24.76 25.43 -27.10
CA ALA A 607 -23.30 25.47 -27.10
C ALA A 607 -22.68 24.10 -27.48
N ASN A 608 -23.27 23.01 -26.98
CA ASN A 608 -22.85 21.65 -27.33
C ASN A 608 -23.22 21.31 -28.79
N GLN A 609 -24.38 21.75 -29.27
CA GLN A 609 -24.74 21.57 -30.69
C GLN A 609 -23.81 22.35 -31.63
N ARG A 610 -23.48 23.60 -31.29
CA ARG A 610 -22.52 24.42 -32.06
C ARG A 610 -21.12 23.81 -32.07
N TRP A 611 -20.70 23.20 -30.96
CA TRP A 611 -19.44 22.45 -30.88
C TRP A 611 -19.43 21.25 -31.83
N ASP A 612 -20.46 20.40 -31.75
CA ASP A 612 -20.57 19.20 -32.58
C ASP A 612 -20.70 19.55 -34.08
N GLU A 613 -21.43 20.62 -34.41
CA GLU A 613 -21.53 21.16 -35.77
C GLU A 613 -20.21 21.73 -36.29
N ALA A 614 -19.45 22.45 -35.46
CA ALA A 614 -18.13 22.96 -35.83
C ALA A 614 -17.13 21.81 -36.07
N VAL A 615 -17.15 20.78 -35.21
CA VAL A 615 -16.33 19.56 -35.36
C VAL A 615 -16.68 18.82 -36.63
N ALA A 616 -17.97 18.71 -36.97
CA ALA A 616 -18.43 18.10 -38.21
C ALA A 616 -17.97 18.86 -39.46
N ARG A 617 -17.96 20.21 -39.42
CA ARG A 617 -17.58 21.05 -40.58
C ARG A 617 -16.07 21.18 -40.79
N HIS A 618 -15.29 21.29 -39.71
CA HIS A 618 -13.86 21.66 -39.78
C HIS A 618 -12.89 20.57 -39.31
N GLY A 619 -13.41 19.51 -38.68
CA GLY A 619 -12.65 18.41 -38.11
C GLY A 619 -12.15 18.72 -36.70
N LEU A 620 -12.21 17.71 -35.82
CA LEU A 620 -11.95 17.82 -34.38
C LEU A 620 -10.64 18.56 -34.05
N ARG A 621 -9.52 18.17 -34.68
CA ARG A 621 -8.21 18.78 -34.43
C ARG A 621 -8.15 20.28 -34.79
N THR A 622 -8.86 20.69 -35.84
CA THR A 622 -8.94 22.09 -36.27
C THR A 622 -9.73 22.92 -35.27
N VAL A 623 -10.83 22.34 -34.76
CA VAL A 623 -11.73 22.97 -33.79
C VAL A 623 -11.10 23.06 -32.41
N GLU A 624 -10.45 22.01 -31.93
CA GLU A 624 -9.74 22.01 -30.64
C GLU A 624 -8.63 23.05 -30.61
N ALA A 625 -7.79 23.11 -31.66
CA ALA A 625 -6.71 24.09 -31.76
C ALA A 625 -7.22 25.55 -31.84
N ALA A 626 -8.35 25.78 -32.54
CA ALA A 626 -8.98 27.09 -32.61
C ALA A 626 -9.63 27.48 -31.27
N ASN A 627 -10.36 26.55 -30.65
CA ASN A 627 -11.08 26.80 -29.40
C ASN A 627 -10.15 27.09 -28.24
N GLN A 628 -9.01 26.38 -28.16
CA GLN A 628 -8.04 26.63 -27.09
C GLN A 628 -7.50 28.06 -27.13
N LEU A 629 -7.23 28.60 -28.32
CA LEU A 629 -6.77 29.99 -28.46
C LEU A 629 -7.90 31.00 -28.23
N MET A 630 -9.11 30.72 -28.72
CA MET A 630 -10.24 31.63 -28.55
C MET A 630 -10.70 31.74 -27.10
N LEU A 631 -10.58 30.66 -26.30
CA LEU A 631 -10.87 30.71 -24.87
C LEU A 631 -9.92 31.66 -24.13
N GLU A 632 -8.63 31.68 -24.48
CA GLU A 632 -7.66 32.60 -23.87
C GLU A 632 -7.91 34.05 -24.34
N VAL A 633 -8.28 34.25 -25.61
CA VAL A 633 -8.66 35.58 -26.13
C VAL A 633 -9.87 36.14 -25.37
N GLU A 634 -10.94 35.35 -25.21
CA GLU A 634 -12.13 35.77 -24.47
C GLU A 634 -11.83 35.96 -22.97
N HIS A 635 -10.99 35.10 -22.38
CA HIS A 635 -10.55 35.25 -20.99
C HIS A 635 -9.88 36.61 -20.74
N PHE A 636 -8.98 37.04 -21.63
CA PHE A 636 -8.33 38.35 -21.48
C PHE A 636 -9.26 39.52 -21.82
N ARG A 637 -10.20 39.36 -22.76
CA ARG A 637 -11.24 40.38 -23.03
C ARG A 637 -12.10 40.63 -21.80
N GLU A 638 -12.64 39.56 -21.21
CA GLU A 638 -13.44 39.64 -19.97
C GLU A 638 -12.63 40.22 -18.80
N ALA A 639 -11.36 39.82 -18.65
CA ALA A 639 -10.50 40.35 -17.59
C ALA A 639 -10.23 41.87 -17.75
N ILE A 640 -10.15 42.37 -18.98
CA ILE A 640 -10.02 43.80 -19.28
C ILE A 640 -11.34 44.53 -18.99
N GLU A 641 -12.48 43.96 -19.36
CA GLU A 641 -13.80 44.54 -19.03
C GLU A 641 -14.01 44.64 -17.52
N LEU A 642 -13.66 43.61 -16.75
CA LEU A 642 -13.76 43.62 -15.28
C LEU A 642 -12.78 44.61 -14.63
N ALA A 643 -11.59 44.80 -15.22
CA ALA A 643 -10.66 45.84 -14.79
C ALA A 643 -11.20 47.26 -15.08
N ASP A 644 -11.91 47.44 -16.20
CA ASP A 644 -12.51 48.73 -16.59
C ASP A 644 -13.70 49.14 -15.72
N VAL A 645 -14.43 48.17 -15.15
CA VAL A 645 -15.52 48.41 -14.19
C VAL A 645 -15.00 48.60 -12.76
N GLY A 646 -13.69 48.44 -12.53
CA GLY A 646 -13.03 48.66 -11.24
C GLY A 646 -13.22 47.53 -10.22
N GLU A 647 -13.65 46.35 -10.67
CA GLU A 647 -13.89 45.19 -9.79
C GLU A 647 -12.60 44.43 -9.45
N VAL A 648 -11.53 44.62 -10.22
CA VAL A 648 -10.24 43.94 -10.02
C VAL A 648 -9.08 44.92 -10.19
N ASN A 649 -8.13 44.92 -9.24
CA ASN A 649 -6.96 45.80 -9.25
C ASN A 649 -5.81 45.16 -10.06
N ASN A 650 -6.01 44.99 -11.36
CA ASN A 650 -5.02 44.43 -12.30
C ASN A 650 -4.45 45.52 -13.22
N ASP A 651 -3.16 45.44 -13.57
CA ASP A 651 -2.53 46.36 -14.52
C ASP A 651 -3.10 46.17 -15.93
N LYS A 652 -4.02 47.05 -16.34
CA LYS A 652 -4.70 47.00 -17.65
C LYS A 652 -3.72 46.88 -18.83
N GLU A 653 -2.58 47.55 -18.77
CA GLU A 653 -1.54 47.48 -19.81
C GLU A 653 -0.99 46.05 -19.98
N THR A 654 -0.86 45.30 -18.89
CA THR A 654 -0.38 43.91 -18.93
C THR A 654 -1.42 42.94 -19.48
N LEU A 655 -2.69 43.14 -19.16
CA LEU A 655 -3.79 42.35 -19.71
C LEU A 655 -3.96 42.62 -21.22
N GLN A 656 -3.86 43.88 -21.64
CA GLN A 656 -3.92 44.24 -23.06
C GLN A 656 -2.73 43.65 -23.84
N ALA A 657 -1.53 43.61 -23.25
CA ALA A 657 -0.37 42.96 -23.88
C ALA A 657 -0.57 41.45 -24.05
N SER A 658 -1.16 40.78 -23.05
CA SER A 658 -1.48 39.35 -23.11
C SER A 658 -2.58 39.05 -24.15
N LEU A 659 -3.63 39.88 -24.21
CA LEU A 659 -4.66 39.77 -25.25
C LEU A 659 -4.07 39.90 -26.66
N ASN A 660 -3.20 40.90 -26.87
CA ASN A 660 -2.56 41.11 -28.17
C ASN A 660 -1.66 39.93 -28.58
N LEU A 661 -1.02 39.26 -27.60
CA LEU A 661 -0.19 38.07 -27.85
C LEU A 661 -1.05 36.89 -28.33
N GLU A 662 -2.18 36.63 -27.66
CA GLU A 662 -3.05 35.52 -28.02
C GLU A 662 -3.81 35.79 -29.33
N LEU A 663 -4.23 37.04 -29.59
CA LEU A 663 -4.77 37.45 -30.89
C LEU A 663 -3.76 37.23 -32.02
N ALA A 664 -2.48 37.54 -31.80
CA ALA A 664 -1.43 37.28 -32.80
C ALA A 664 -1.25 35.78 -33.10
N ARG A 665 -1.31 34.92 -32.07
CA ARG A 665 -1.24 33.46 -32.24
C ARG A 665 -2.46 32.90 -32.96
N ALA A 666 -3.66 33.38 -32.62
CA ALA A 666 -4.89 33.03 -33.32
C ALA A 666 -4.81 33.50 -34.79
N GLY A 667 -4.31 34.70 -35.04
CA GLY A 667 -4.04 35.23 -36.38
C GLY A 667 -3.08 34.36 -37.20
N GLU A 668 -1.99 33.88 -36.60
CA GLU A 668 -1.05 32.95 -37.25
C GLU A 668 -1.70 31.61 -37.58
N LEU A 669 -2.57 31.10 -36.71
CA LEU A 669 -3.31 29.86 -36.93
C LEU A 669 -4.32 30.01 -38.08
N GLY A 670 -5.02 31.15 -38.16
CA GLY A 670 -5.87 31.51 -39.30
C GLY A 670 -5.08 31.64 -40.60
N ALA A 671 -3.93 32.33 -40.57
CA ALA A 671 -3.01 32.47 -41.71
C ALA A 671 -2.39 31.12 -42.13
N ALA A 672 -2.29 30.14 -41.21
CA ALA A 672 -1.88 28.77 -41.49
C ALA A 672 -2.96 27.90 -42.15
N GLY A 673 -4.19 28.42 -42.28
CA GLY A 673 -5.30 27.74 -42.95
C GLY A 673 -6.31 27.10 -41.99
N ASN A 674 -6.33 27.46 -40.70
CA ASN A 674 -7.41 27.05 -39.82
C ASN A 674 -8.72 27.75 -40.25
N ARG A 675 -9.68 26.94 -40.73
CA ARG A 675 -10.93 27.43 -41.30
C ARG A 675 -11.92 27.96 -40.27
N LEU A 676 -11.90 27.44 -39.04
CA LEU A 676 -12.77 27.93 -37.97
C LEU A 676 -12.34 29.32 -37.48
N ILE A 677 -11.05 29.55 -37.30
CA ILE A 677 -10.52 30.88 -36.95
C ILE A 677 -10.86 31.91 -38.03
N ARG A 678 -10.81 31.53 -39.31
CA ARG A 678 -11.22 32.40 -40.42
C ARG A 678 -12.72 32.70 -40.42
N GLU A 679 -13.56 31.71 -40.10
CA GLU A 679 -15.02 31.90 -39.94
C GLU A 679 -15.33 32.85 -38.78
N ILE A 680 -14.66 32.71 -37.64
CA ILE A 680 -14.82 33.62 -36.49
C ILE A 680 -14.36 35.05 -36.86
N ALA A 681 -13.28 35.18 -37.62
CA ALA A 681 -12.80 36.47 -38.11
C ALA A 681 -13.73 37.17 -39.11
N GLU A 682 -14.78 36.51 -39.62
CA GLU A 682 -15.82 37.19 -40.41
C GLU A 682 -16.67 38.14 -39.56
N VAL A 683 -16.73 37.89 -38.24
CA VAL A 683 -17.50 38.69 -37.27
C VAL A 683 -16.61 39.36 -36.21
N ASP A 684 -15.37 38.91 -36.04
CA ASP A 684 -14.39 39.48 -35.11
C ASP A 684 -13.30 40.28 -35.87
N GLU A 685 -13.40 41.61 -35.82
CA GLU A 685 -12.50 42.52 -36.53
C GLU A 685 -11.06 42.53 -35.98
N GLU A 686 -10.87 42.25 -34.69
CA GLU A 686 -9.52 42.18 -34.09
C GLU A 686 -8.79 40.93 -34.59
N LEU A 687 -9.50 39.80 -34.62
CA LEU A 687 -8.98 38.55 -35.14
C LEU A 687 -8.72 38.63 -36.64
N ARG A 688 -9.61 39.28 -37.40
CA ARG A 688 -9.39 39.56 -38.83
C ARG A 688 -8.12 40.36 -39.07
N THR A 689 -7.93 41.44 -38.32
CA THR A 689 -6.72 42.27 -38.39
C THR A 689 -5.47 41.46 -38.04
N ALA A 690 -5.55 40.57 -37.04
CA ALA A 690 -4.44 39.69 -36.66
C ALA A 690 -4.09 38.69 -37.77
N ILE A 691 -5.09 38.08 -38.44
CA ILE A 691 -4.87 37.18 -39.59
C ILE A 691 -4.20 37.95 -40.74
N GLU A 692 -4.70 39.14 -41.10
CA GLU A 692 -4.11 39.93 -42.18
C GLU A 692 -2.66 40.33 -41.87
N ASN A 693 -2.36 40.71 -40.63
CA ASN A 693 -1.00 41.03 -40.20
C ASN A 693 -0.09 39.79 -40.28
N ALA A 694 -0.58 38.62 -39.87
CA ALA A 694 0.16 37.37 -39.98
C ALA A 694 0.39 36.94 -41.45
N GLU A 695 -0.60 37.13 -42.33
CA GLU A 695 -0.46 36.87 -43.76
C GLU A 695 0.53 37.82 -44.43
N ARG A 696 0.49 39.12 -44.12
CA ARG A 696 1.47 40.11 -44.59
C ARG A 696 2.89 39.77 -44.09
N ALA A 697 3.03 39.35 -42.84
CA ALA A 697 4.32 38.91 -42.29
C ALA A 697 4.85 37.64 -42.99
N ARG A 698 3.98 36.70 -43.36
CA ARG A 698 4.33 35.51 -44.16
C ARG A 698 4.73 35.87 -45.59
N GLN A 699 4.03 36.81 -46.23
CA GLN A 699 4.38 37.31 -47.57
C GLN A 699 5.74 38.02 -47.56
N GLN A 700 6.02 38.85 -46.56
CA GLN A 700 7.33 39.51 -46.41
C GLN A 700 8.48 38.51 -46.12
N ARG A 701 8.21 37.40 -45.42
CA ARG A 701 9.17 36.29 -45.26
C ARG A 701 9.35 35.49 -46.55
N GLY A 702 8.31 35.36 -47.36
CA GLY A 702 8.35 34.71 -48.68
C GLY A 702 9.07 35.54 -49.75
N GLU A 703 8.99 36.87 -49.70
CA GLU A 703 9.67 37.78 -50.64
C GLU A 703 11.17 37.94 -50.35
N LYS A 704 11.62 37.80 -49.10
CA LYS A 704 13.07 37.75 -48.76
C LYS A 704 13.77 36.45 -49.23
N GLY A 705 13.03 35.46 -49.71
CA GLY A 705 13.55 34.18 -50.20
C GLY A 705 13.70 34.05 -51.72
N LYS A 706 13.46 35.10 -52.51
CA LYS A 706 13.56 35.05 -53.98
C LYS A 706 14.58 36.06 -54.54
N GLY A 707 15.84 35.62 -54.63
CA GLY A 707 16.80 36.04 -55.67
C GLY A 707 16.97 34.89 -56.69
N PRO A 708 17.44 35.15 -57.93
CA PRO A 708 16.99 34.40 -59.10
C PRO A 708 17.77 33.12 -59.42
N GLU A 709 17.08 32.25 -60.17
CA GLU A 709 17.52 31.08 -60.94
C GLU A 709 17.79 29.73 -60.23
N GLY A 710 17.08 28.70 -60.72
CA GLY A 710 17.43 27.28 -60.55
C GLY A 710 16.24 26.33 -60.34
N ALA A 711 15.61 25.92 -61.44
CA ALA A 711 14.86 24.66 -61.70
C ALA A 711 14.72 23.61 -60.56
N ALA A 712 13.65 22.84 -60.40
CA ALA A 712 12.37 22.60 -61.09
C ALA A 712 11.56 21.59 -60.24
N ALA A 713 10.25 21.49 -60.53
CA ALA A 713 9.33 20.36 -60.25
C ALA A 713 9.11 19.99 -58.76
N GLY A 714 7.94 20.14 -58.14
CA GLY A 714 6.58 20.04 -58.67
C GLY A 714 6.06 18.61 -58.47
N VAL A 715 5.42 18.32 -57.33
CA VAL A 715 4.42 17.23 -57.22
C VAL A 715 3.31 17.66 -56.27
N GLN A 716 2.11 17.71 -56.84
CA GLN A 716 0.84 17.92 -56.16
C GLN A 716 0.39 16.66 -55.42
N VAL A 717 -0.29 16.95 -54.31
CA VAL A 717 -1.16 16.08 -53.52
C VAL A 717 -2.21 15.38 -54.37
N ARG A 718 -2.46 14.09 -54.12
CA ARG A 718 -3.81 13.52 -54.19
C ARG A 718 -4.05 12.53 -53.04
N ALA A 719 -5.15 12.79 -52.35
CA ALA A 719 -5.79 11.92 -51.39
C ALA A 719 -6.59 10.87 -52.15
N ASP A 720 -6.54 9.63 -51.66
CA ASP A 720 -7.40 8.54 -52.11
C ASP A 720 -8.75 8.62 -51.40
N ASN A 721 -9.80 8.51 -52.21
CA ASN A 721 -11.18 8.30 -51.79
C ASN A 721 -11.54 6.85 -52.11
N GLU A 722 -12.30 6.25 -51.20
CA GLU A 722 -12.88 4.91 -51.27
C GLU A 722 -13.70 4.74 -52.57
N ASP A 723 -13.68 3.54 -53.19
CA ASP A 723 -14.88 2.68 -53.17
C ASP A 723 -14.66 1.27 -53.75
N ARG A 724 -15.56 0.42 -53.26
CA ARG A 724 -15.90 -0.99 -53.45
C ARG A 724 -15.64 -1.73 -54.78
N SER A 725 -15.56 -3.04 -54.55
CA SER A 725 -16.00 -4.22 -55.33
C SER A 725 -14.79 -5.05 -55.80
N GLY A 726 -14.60 -6.28 -55.37
CA GLY A 726 -15.57 -7.35 -55.24
C GLY A 726 -15.26 -8.34 -56.36
N ARG A 727 -14.76 -9.53 -56.00
CA ARG A 727 -15.23 -10.87 -56.43
C ARG A 727 -14.08 -11.87 -56.64
N GLU A 728 -14.20 -12.94 -55.86
CA GLU A 728 -13.93 -14.36 -56.12
C GLU A 728 -12.99 -14.72 -57.27
N GLU A 729 -11.92 -15.47 -56.97
CA GLU A 729 -11.73 -16.85 -57.46
C GLU A 729 -10.41 -17.44 -56.90
N ALA A 730 -10.53 -18.56 -56.18
CA ALA A 730 -9.51 -19.62 -56.11
C ALA A 730 -9.85 -20.65 -57.22
N PRO A 731 -9.08 -21.71 -57.53
CA PRO A 731 -7.93 -22.29 -56.80
C PRO A 731 -6.83 -22.88 -57.74
N ASP A 732 -6.07 -23.85 -57.21
CA ASP A 732 -5.17 -24.85 -57.81
C ASP A 732 -3.67 -24.51 -57.90
N ARG A 733 -2.82 -25.18 -57.09
CA ARG A 733 -2.13 -26.48 -57.35
C ARG A 733 -1.07 -26.29 -58.46
N ASP A 734 0.19 -26.69 -58.34
CA ASP A 734 0.70 -27.92 -57.76
C ASP A 734 2.23 -27.86 -57.64
N ASP A 735 2.77 -28.63 -56.69
CA ASP A 735 4.03 -29.39 -56.69
C ASP A 735 5.40 -28.81 -57.08
N GLY A 736 6.40 -29.20 -56.28
CA GLY A 736 7.64 -29.72 -56.87
C GLY A 736 8.95 -29.44 -56.13
N ASP A 737 9.27 -30.34 -55.20
CA ASP A 737 10.60 -30.92 -54.95
C ASP A 737 11.75 -30.14 -54.24
N GLN A 738 12.20 -30.75 -53.14
CA GLN A 738 13.53 -30.63 -52.53
C GLN A 738 14.52 -31.60 -53.25
N PRO A 739 15.66 -32.07 -52.69
CA PRO A 739 16.60 -31.54 -51.69
C PRO A 739 18.07 -31.64 -52.16
N GLN A 740 19.03 -31.03 -51.43
CA GLN A 740 20.35 -31.66 -51.25
C GLN A 740 21.15 -31.06 -50.08
N GLU A 741 21.39 -31.91 -49.09
CA GLU A 741 22.55 -31.91 -48.17
C GLU A 741 23.61 -32.88 -48.76
N PRO A 742 24.92 -32.86 -48.39
CA PRO A 742 25.35 -33.33 -47.05
C PRO A 742 26.72 -32.88 -46.47
N SER A 743 26.92 -33.26 -45.20
CA SER A 743 28.14 -33.85 -44.58
C SER A 743 29.14 -33.01 -43.71
N ALA A 744 28.95 -33.13 -42.39
CA ALA A 744 29.82 -33.67 -41.32
C ALA A 744 31.38 -33.47 -41.27
N SER A 745 31.83 -32.74 -40.21
CA SER A 745 32.81 -33.10 -39.13
C SER A 745 34.32 -33.36 -39.42
N PRO A 746 35.24 -33.41 -38.41
CA PRO A 746 35.41 -32.63 -37.16
C PRO A 746 36.90 -32.29 -36.77
N ALA A 747 37.06 -31.56 -35.64
CA ALA A 747 38.10 -31.69 -34.59
C ALA A 747 39.43 -30.88 -34.61
N SER A 748 39.84 -30.53 -33.37
CA SER A 748 41.20 -30.24 -32.83
C SER A 748 41.48 -28.76 -32.51
N GLN A 749 41.38 -28.32 -31.25
CA GLN A 749 42.34 -28.42 -30.13
C GLN A 749 43.39 -27.28 -30.07
N ARG A 750 43.32 -26.55 -28.93
CA ARG A 750 44.41 -26.11 -28.04
C ARG A 750 45.23 -24.84 -28.36
N LEU A 751 45.02 -23.86 -27.46
CA LEU A 751 45.97 -23.31 -26.48
C LEU A 751 47.02 -22.26 -26.90
N VAL A 752 47.02 -21.19 -26.09
CA VAL A 752 48.15 -20.45 -25.48
C VAL A 752 48.51 -19.06 -26.03
N GLU A 753 48.20 -18.09 -25.16
CA GLU A 753 48.97 -16.91 -24.70
C GLU A 753 49.54 -15.88 -25.69
N GLY A 754 48.93 -14.68 -25.64
CA GLY A 754 49.56 -13.48 -25.05
C GLY A 754 50.78 -12.86 -25.74
N THR A 755 50.62 -11.68 -26.34
CA THR A 755 51.08 -10.39 -25.74
C THR A 755 50.84 -9.20 -26.68
N VAL A 756 50.20 -8.19 -26.08
CA VAL A 756 50.22 -6.73 -26.28
C VAL A 756 51.18 -6.15 -27.33
N ASP A 757 50.65 -5.37 -28.28
CA ASP A 757 51.13 -3.99 -28.45
C ASP A 757 50.10 -3.00 -28.99
N ARG A 758 50.26 -1.75 -28.56
CA ARG A 758 49.34 -0.62 -28.61
C ARG A 758 49.45 0.16 -29.93
N ASN A 759 48.33 0.63 -30.48
CA ASN A 759 48.07 2.08 -30.60
C ASN A 759 46.73 2.46 -31.26
N ALA A 760 46.05 3.32 -30.50
CA ALA A 760 44.99 4.29 -30.77
C ALA A 760 44.56 4.64 -32.21
N GLY A 761 43.24 4.70 -32.39
CA GLY A 761 42.53 5.45 -33.44
C GLY A 761 41.07 5.64 -33.02
N ASP A 762 40.75 6.86 -32.59
CA ASP A 762 39.52 7.34 -31.94
C ASP A 762 38.30 7.45 -32.89
N THR A 763 37.15 6.88 -32.52
CA THR A 763 35.82 7.40 -32.91
C THR A 763 34.74 7.09 -31.86
N ARG A 764 34.46 8.11 -31.04
CA ARG A 764 33.16 8.50 -30.44
C ARG A 764 31.96 7.55 -30.65
N ARG A 765 31.52 6.90 -29.56
CA ARG A 765 30.11 6.58 -29.33
C ARG A 765 29.78 6.73 -27.85
N THR A 766 29.08 7.81 -27.52
CA THR A 766 28.50 8.09 -26.21
C THR A 766 27.43 7.05 -25.89
N ASP A 767 27.62 6.34 -24.79
CA ASP A 767 26.66 5.40 -24.21
C ASP A 767 26.40 5.87 -22.77
N PRO A 768 25.16 6.21 -22.36
CA PRO A 768 24.95 6.52 -20.96
C PRO A 768 23.77 5.76 -20.29
N VAL A 769 23.98 5.58 -18.98
CA VAL A 769 23.01 5.34 -17.89
C VAL A 769 22.68 3.89 -17.50
N GLN A 770 22.41 2.94 -18.41
CA GLN A 770 21.92 1.61 -17.96
C GLN A 770 22.96 0.74 -17.22
N GLN A 771 24.25 0.82 -17.57
CA GLN A 771 25.28 0.01 -16.91
C GLN A 771 25.59 0.45 -15.48
N HIS A 772 25.49 1.76 -15.18
CA HIS A 772 25.75 2.27 -13.84
C HIS A 772 24.63 1.93 -12.85
N VAL A 773 23.37 1.86 -13.32
CA VAL A 773 22.22 1.39 -12.51
C VAL A 773 22.37 -0.10 -12.17
N ARG A 774 22.74 -0.94 -13.15
CA ARG A 774 23.01 -2.36 -12.90
C ARG A 774 24.15 -2.57 -11.91
N ARG A 775 25.20 -1.74 -11.95
CA ARG A 775 26.32 -1.83 -11.01
C ARG A 775 25.91 -1.44 -9.58
N LEU A 776 25.04 -0.44 -9.41
CA LEU A 776 24.51 -0.09 -8.09
C LEU A 776 23.56 -1.16 -7.55
N GLU A 777 22.67 -1.71 -8.38
CA GLU A 777 21.82 -2.85 -8.02
C GLU A 777 22.61 -4.12 -7.70
N GLN A 778 23.75 -4.32 -8.38
CA GLN A 778 24.67 -5.41 -8.13
C GLN A 778 25.46 -5.21 -6.84
N LEU A 779 25.94 -3.99 -6.55
CA LEU A 779 26.58 -3.66 -5.27
C LEU A 779 25.59 -3.74 -4.09
N GLN A 780 24.33 -3.39 -4.31
CA GLN A 780 23.24 -3.57 -3.35
C GLN A 780 22.97 -5.06 -3.12
N ARG A 781 22.88 -5.87 -4.19
CA ARG A 781 22.77 -7.33 -4.10
C ARG A 781 23.97 -7.96 -3.39
N GLU A 782 25.19 -7.54 -3.70
CA GLU A 782 26.40 -8.04 -3.05
C GLU A 782 26.45 -7.63 -1.56
N ALA A 783 25.95 -6.45 -1.21
CA ALA A 783 25.82 -6.00 0.17
C ALA A 783 24.72 -6.76 0.93
N ASP A 784 23.59 -7.05 0.27
CA ASP A 784 22.49 -7.84 0.84
C ASP A 784 22.88 -9.33 0.96
N GLU A 785 23.62 -9.88 -0.01
CA GLU A 785 24.21 -11.23 0.05
C GLU A 785 25.36 -11.33 1.07
N ARG A 786 26.12 -10.25 1.31
CA ARG A 786 27.09 -10.19 2.41
C ARG A 786 26.38 -10.12 3.76
N ARG A 787 25.29 -9.34 3.88
CA ARG A 787 24.45 -9.31 5.08
C ARG A 787 23.72 -10.62 5.33
N GLU A 788 23.27 -11.31 4.28
CA GLU A 788 22.71 -12.66 4.37
C GLU A 788 23.79 -13.69 4.71
N ARG A 789 25.03 -13.56 4.22
CA ARG A 789 26.14 -14.39 4.69
C ARG A 789 26.46 -14.13 6.16
N ASP A 790 26.50 -12.87 6.60
CA ASP A 790 26.71 -12.52 8.00
C ASP A 790 25.51 -12.89 8.90
N GLN A 791 24.28 -12.94 8.35
CA GLN A 791 23.09 -13.49 9.02
C GLN A 791 23.13 -15.02 9.06
N ASN A 792 23.54 -15.67 7.97
CA ASN A 792 23.68 -17.12 7.88
C ASN A 792 24.85 -17.64 8.72
N ASP A 793 25.93 -16.85 8.89
CA ASP A 793 27.06 -17.16 9.79
C ASP A 793 26.73 -16.85 11.25
N ARG A 794 25.68 -16.06 11.52
CA ARG A 794 25.02 -15.94 12.84
C ARG A 794 23.90 -16.98 13.04
N GLU A 795 23.55 -17.74 12.00
CA GLU A 795 22.57 -18.84 11.99
C GLU A 795 23.20 -20.23 11.82
N ARG A 796 24.51 -20.29 11.53
CA ARG A 796 25.41 -21.38 11.91
C ARG A 796 25.79 -21.20 13.38
#